data_AF-A0A5N4DMR1-F1
#
_entry.id   AF-A0A5N4DMR1-F1
#
_cell.length_a   1.000
_cell.length_b   1.000
_cell.length_c   1.000
_cell.angle_alpha   90.00
_cell.angle_beta   90.00
_cell.angle_gamma   90.00
#
_symmetry.space_group_name_H-M   'P 1'
#
loop_
_entity.id
_entity.type
_entity.pdbx_description
1 polymer ?
#
loop_
_entity_poly.entity_id
_entity_poly.type
_entity_poly.pdbx_seq_one_letter_code
_entity_poly.pdbx_strand_id
1 'polypeptide(L)'
;MNVNFLLLTDADLARDVICLIKCLRLIGESVNMDMSVMMEMSCYNLQSPEKAAEQILEDLITIDVDNVMEDICSKLQEIRNPIHAIGLLIREMDYETEVEMEKGFNPAQPLNIRMNLSQLYGSTTAGYIVCRSVCKIASTRFLICRDLLILQQLLMRLGDAGTTEHGGEEEEEKELLYFYSTGFTLSSSEIAEFVWGESNLQHLSVLELTDSGALMANKFVSSPQTIVELFFQEVARKHIISHLFSQPKAPLSQTGLNWPEMITAITSYLLQLLWPSNPGCLFLECLMGNCQYVQLQSESTFYAFKDYIQLLHPWCQVNVGSCRFMLGRCYLVTGEGQKALECFCQAASEVGKEEFLDRLVRSEDGEIVSTPRLQYYDKVLRLLDVVGLPELVIQLATSAITEAGDDWKSQATLRTCIFKHHLDLGHNSQAYEALTQIPDSSRQLDCLRQLVVVLCERSQLQDLVEFPYVNLHNEVVGIIESRARAVDLMTHNYYELLYAFHIYRHNYRKEYAWIVQPASGALYDRPGASPKRNHDGECTAAPTNRQIEILELEDLEKECSLARTRLTLAQHDPSAVAVAGSSSAEEMVTLLVQAGLFDTAISLCQTFKLPLTPVFEGLAFKCIKLQFGGEAAQAEAWAWLAANQLSSVITTKESSATDEAWRLLSTYLERYKVQNNLYHHCVINKLLSHGVPLPNWLINSYKMVDAAELLRLYLNYDLLEEAVDLVSEYVDAVLGKGHQYFGIEFPLSATAPMVWLPYSSIDQLLQALGENSANSHNIALSQKILDKLEDYQQKVDKATRDLLYRRNL
;
A
#
# COMPACT_ATOMS: atom_id res chain seq x y z
N MET A 1 6.12 -58.72 -7.26
CA MET A 1 6.89 -59.98 -7.16
C MET A 1 5.95 -60.97 -6.50
N ASN A 2 5.26 -61.82 -7.26
CA ASN A 2 5.63 -63.22 -7.48
C ASN A 2 5.26 -64.14 -6.28
N VAL A 3 3.96 -64.26 -5.98
CA VAL A 3 3.38 -65.45 -5.33
C VAL A 3 3.96 -66.73 -5.96
N ASN A 4 4.16 -66.74 -7.29
CA ASN A 4 4.84 -67.84 -7.98
C ASN A 4 6.23 -68.16 -7.42
N PHE A 5 7.02 -67.19 -6.95
CA PHE A 5 8.37 -67.43 -6.42
C PHE A 5 8.36 -67.89 -4.95
N LEU A 6 7.41 -67.43 -4.14
CA LEU A 6 7.20 -67.89 -2.75
C LEU A 6 6.56 -69.29 -2.69
N LEU A 7 5.60 -69.57 -3.58
CA LEU A 7 5.02 -70.91 -3.78
C LEU A 7 6.09 -71.93 -4.26
N LEU A 8 7.17 -71.46 -4.88
CA LEU A 8 8.29 -72.29 -5.32
C LEU A 8 9.31 -72.59 -4.22
N THR A 9 9.34 -71.82 -3.12
CA THR A 9 10.36 -71.97 -2.06
C THR A 9 9.91 -72.75 -0.84
N ASP A 10 8.60 -72.75 -0.51
CA ASP A 10 8.04 -73.53 0.60
C ASP A 10 6.76 -74.26 0.17
N ALA A 11 6.86 -75.58 0.01
CA ALA A 11 5.77 -76.43 -0.47
C ALA A 11 4.63 -76.58 0.55
N ASP A 12 4.93 -76.48 1.85
CA ASP A 12 3.92 -76.58 2.91
C ASP A 12 3.11 -75.28 2.96
N LEU A 13 3.77 -74.13 2.88
CA LEU A 13 3.10 -72.82 2.79
C LEU A 13 2.25 -72.70 1.52
N ALA A 14 2.75 -73.19 0.38
CA ALA A 14 2.01 -73.22 -0.87
C ALA A 14 0.73 -74.04 -0.77
N ARG A 15 0.78 -75.17 -0.06
CA ARG A 15 -0.39 -76.01 0.19
C ARG A 15 -1.40 -75.31 1.09
N ASP A 16 -0.94 -74.67 2.17
CA ASP A 16 -1.79 -73.93 3.10
C ASP A 16 -2.53 -72.79 2.38
N VAL A 17 -1.84 -72.00 1.54
CA VAL A 17 -2.44 -70.92 0.74
C VAL A 17 -3.45 -71.47 -0.28
N ILE A 18 -3.16 -72.61 -0.94
CA ILE A 18 -4.10 -73.22 -1.89
C ILE A 18 -5.36 -73.73 -1.17
N CYS A 19 -5.23 -74.34 0.00
CA CYS A 19 -6.37 -74.76 0.81
C CYS A 19 -7.19 -73.56 1.29
N LEU A 20 -6.53 -72.48 1.73
CA LEU A 20 -7.17 -71.23 2.10
C LEU A 20 -7.99 -70.64 0.94
N ILE A 21 -7.41 -70.54 -0.27
CA ILE A 21 -8.12 -70.05 -1.47
C ILE A 21 -9.35 -70.92 -1.81
N LYS A 22 -9.28 -72.23 -1.60
CA LYS A 22 -10.44 -73.12 -1.78
C LYS A 22 -11.54 -72.83 -0.77
N CYS A 23 -11.20 -72.52 0.48
CA CYS A 23 -12.18 -72.11 1.49
C CYS A 23 -12.83 -70.78 1.11
N LEU A 24 -12.04 -69.78 0.71
CA LEU A 24 -12.54 -68.48 0.24
C LEU A 24 -13.49 -68.63 -0.95
N ARG A 25 -13.16 -69.51 -1.90
CA ARG A 25 -14.04 -69.77 -3.04
C ARG A 25 -15.39 -70.36 -2.64
N LEU A 26 -15.41 -71.29 -1.68
CA LEU A 26 -16.68 -71.86 -1.18
C LEU A 26 -17.54 -70.80 -0.49
N ILE A 27 -16.93 -69.90 0.27
CA ILE A 27 -17.61 -68.76 0.90
C ILE A 27 -18.13 -67.80 -0.18
N GLY A 28 -17.30 -67.44 -1.16
CA GLY A 28 -17.71 -66.54 -2.24
C GLY A 28 -18.85 -67.10 -3.09
N GLU A 29 -18.94 -68.43 -3.25
CA GLU A 29 -20.03 -69.11 -3.96
C GLU A 29 -21.33 -69.21 -3.12
N SER A 30 -21.24 -69.15 -1.78
CA SER A 30 -22.40 -69.21 -0.87
C SER A 30 -22.99 -67.84 -0.51
N VAL A 31 -22.21 -66.75 -0.64
CA VAL A 31 -22.67 -65.38 -0.42
C VAL A 31 -23.67 -64.96 -1.51
N ASN A 32 -24.89 -64.61 -1.09
CA ASN A 32 -25.95 -64.14 -2.00
C ASN A 32 -25.79 -62.64 -2.33
N MET A 33 -26.63 -62.13 -3.25
CA MET A 33 -26.57 -60.72 -3.66
C MET A 33 -26.86 -59.76 -2.49
N ASP A 34 -27.82 -60.08 -1.63
CA ASP A 34 -28.22 -59.21 -0.51
C ASP A 34 -27.10 -59.06 0.53
N MET A 35 -26.39 -60.16 0.84
CA MET A 35 -25.20 -60.19 1.68
C MET A 35 -24.04 -59.38 1.06
N SER A 36 -23.86 -59.45 -0.28
CA SER A 36 -22.84 -58.66 -0.97
C SER A 36 -23.14 -57.16 -0.87
N VAL A 37 -24.40 -56.75 -1.10
CA VAL A 37 -24.84 -55.37 -0.97
C VAL A 37 -24.74 -54.88 0.47
N MET A 38 -25.01 -55.74 1.46
CA MET A 38 -24.82 -55.42 2.88
C MET A 38 -23.37 -55.02 3.16
N MET A 39 -22.39 -55.83 2.72
CA MET A 39 -20.97 -55.50 2.89
C MET A 39 -20.60 -54.19 2.19
N GLU A 40 -21.02 -54.01 0.93
CA GLU A 40 -20.74 -52.79 0.15
C GLU A 40 -21.32 -51.54 0.83
N MET A 41 -22.56 -51.61 1.31
CA MET A 41 -23.23 -50.51 2.00
C MET A 41 -22.61 -50.22 3.37
N SER A 42 -22.13 -51.23 4.10
CA SER A 42 -21.40 -51.04 5.35
C SER A 42 -20.08 -50.31 5.11
N CYS A 43 -19.34 -50.67 4.06
CA CYS A 43 -18.10 -49.98 3.67
C CYS A 43 -18.38 -48.53 3.25
N TYR A 44 -19.41 -48.30 2.43
CA TYR A 44 -19.80 -46.95 1.98
C TYR A 44 -20.23 -46.04 3.12
N ASN A 45 -20.94 -46.58 4.12
CA ASN A 45 -21.39 -45.83 5.28
C ASN A 45 -20.35 -45.77 6.43
N LEU A 46 -19.11 -46.23 6.19
CA LEU A 46 -18.02 -46.23 7.17
C LEU A 46 -18.37 -46.98 8.47
N GLN A 47 -19.20 -48.02 8.34
CA GLN A 47 -19.52 -48.93 9.43
C GLN A 47 -18.44 -50.03 9.50
N SER A 48 -18.19 -50.56 10.70
CA SER A 48 -17.20 -51.63 10.89
C SER A 48 -17.52 -52.84 10.00
N PRO A 49 -16.66 -53.18 9.01
CA PRO A 49 -16.92 -54.28 8.08
C PRO A 49 -16.94 -55.64 8.80
N GLU A 50 -16.31 -55.73 9.97
CA GLU A 50 -16.34 -56.93 10.84
C GLU A 50 -17.77 -57.29 11.27
N LYS A 51 -18.57 -56.29 11.68
CA LYS A 51 -19.95 -56.53 12.10
C LYS A 51 -20.81 -56.97 10.93
N ALA A 52 -20.54 -56.43 9.74
CA ALA A 52 -21.20 -56.89 8.52
C ALA A 52 -20.79 -58.32 8.17
N ALA A 53 -19.50 -58.66 8.28
CA ALA A 53 -18.99 -60.02 8.08
C ALA A 53 -19.57 -61.02 9.09
N GLU A 54 -19.71 -60.61 10.36
CA GLU A 54 -20.33 -61.43 11.41
C GLU A 54 -21.80 -61.70 11.10
N GLN A 55 -22.56 -60.68 10.71
CA GLN A 55 -23.96 -60.83 10.31
C GLN A 55 -24.10 -61.73 9.07
N ILE A 56 -23.23 -61.55 8.06
CA ILE A 56 -23.21 -62.39 6.87
C ILE A 56 -22.88 -63.84 7.25
N LEU A 57 -21.94 -64.05 8.18
CA LEU A 57 -21.60 -65.40 8.67
C LEU A 57 -22.78 -66.06 9.39
N GLU A 58 -23.52 -65.33 10.22
CA GLU A 58 -24.75 -65.83 10.85
C GLU A 58 -25.80 -66.22 9.81
N ASP A 59 -26.02 -65.37 8.82
CA ASP A 59 -26.96 -65.64 7.74
C ASP A 59 -26.52 -66.86 6.92
N LEU A 60 -25.22 -67.02 6.65
CA LEU A 60 -24.66 -68.20 5.98
C LEU A 60 -24.89 -69.50 6.79
N ILE A 61 -24.67 -69.46 8.11
CA ILE A 61 -24.89 -70.62 8.99
C ILE A 61 -26.38 -70.99 9.07
N THR A 62 -27.27 -70.01 9.10
CA THR A 62 -28.73 -70.27 9.17
C THR A 62 -29.30 -70.79 7.86
N ILE A 63 -28.74 -70.38 6.73
CA ILE A 63 -29.20 -70.77 5.40
C ILE A 63 -28.59 -72.10 4.93
N ASP A 64 -27.44 -72.55 5.46
CA ASP A 64 -26.62 -73.67 4.96
C ASP A 64 -27.41 -74.96 4.60
N VAL A 65 -27.96 -75.01 3.39
CA VAL A 65 -28.79 -76.14 2.90
C VAL A 65 -27.92 -77.32 2.44
N ASP A 66 -26.68 -77.04 2.03
CA ASP A 66 -25.79 -77.99 1.33
C ASP A 66 -24.61 -78.46 2.21
N ASN A 67 -24.63 -78.20 3.53
CA ASN A 67 -23.52 -78.46 4.48
C ASN A 67 -22.17 -77.87 4.05
N VAL A 68 -22.19 -76.73 3.35
CA VAL A 68 -20.99 -76.06 2.84
C VAL A 68 -20.09 -75.61 3.99
N MET A 69 -20.68 -75.29 5.15
CA MET A 69 -19.91 -74.90 6.33
C MET A 69 -19.09 -76.07 6.89
N GLU A 70 -19.60 -77.31 6.84
CA GLU A 70 -18.87 -78.50 7.26
C GLU A 70 -17.69 -78.79 6.31
N ASP A 71 -17.90 -78.62 5.01
CA ASP A 71 -16.85 -78.71 3.99
C ASP A 71 -15.76 -77.65 4.19
N ILE A 72 -16.13 -76.40 4.50
CA ILE A 72 -15.16 -75.33 4.83
C ILE A 72 -14.37 -75.69 6.09
N CYS A 73 -15.04 -76.14 7.16
CA CYS A 73 -14.39 -76.56 8.40
C CYS A 73 -13.41 -77.72 8.19
N SER A 74 -13.77 -78.71 7.36
CA SER A 74 -12.90 -79.84 7.05
C SER A 74 -11.62 -79.41 6.33
N LYS A 75 -11.71 -78.46 5.39
CA LYS A 75 -10.57 -77.92 4.65
C LYS A 75 -9.72 -76.97 5.48
N LEU A 76 -10.32 -76.23 6.41
CA LEU A 76 -9.60 -75.40 7.37
C LEU A 76 -8.71 -76.24 8.30
N GLN A 77 -9.17 -77.44 8.70
CA GLN A 77 -8.37 -78.37 9.50
C GLN A 77 -7.14 -78.92 8.75
N GLU A 78 -7.13 -78.87 7.41
CA GLU A 78 -5.95 -79.26 6.62
C GLU A 78 -4.84 -78.21 6.63
N ILE A 79 -5.13 -76.97 7.04
CA ILE A 79 -4.19 -75.84 7.04
C ILE A 79 -3.38 -75.87 8.34
N ARG A 80 -2.05 -75.85 8.25
CA ARG A 80 -1.19 -75.88 9.45
C ARG A 80 -1.14 -74.54 10.17
N ASN A 81 -1.01 -73.45 9.42
CA ASN A 81 -0.97 -72.10 9.97
C ASN A 81 -1.86 -71.15 9.14
N PRO A 82 -3.16 -71.04 9.45
CA PRO A 82 -4.09 -70.20 8.70
C PRO A 82 -3.73 -68.72 8.79
N ILE A 83 -3.25 -68.25 9.94
CA ILE A 83 -2.84 -66.85 10.19
C ILE A 83 -1.71 -66.46 9.23
N HIS A 84 -0.65 -67.27 9.16
CA HIS A 84 0.47 -66.98 8.26
C HIS A 84 0.07 -67.00 6.77
N ALA A 85 -0.85 -67.89 6.37
CA ALA A 85 -1.37 -67.94 5.02
C ALA A 85 -2.24 -66.72 4.68
N ILE A 86 -3.04 -66.24 5.64
CA ILE A 86 -3.83 -65.01 5.54
C ILE A 86 -2.91 -63.79 5.43
N GLY A 87 -1.95 -63.62 6.34
CA GLY A 87 -0.96 -62.55 6.30
C GLY A 87 -0.17 -62.48 5.00
N LEU A 88 0.14 -63.63 4.37
CA LEU A 88 0.81 -63.64 3.06
C LEU A 88 -0.11 -63.17 1.92
N LEU A 89 -1.40 -63.51 1.95
CA LEU A 89 -2.37 -63.00 0.97
C LEU A 89 -2.60 -61.50 1.14
N ILE A 90 -2.74 -61.02 2.38
CA ILE A 90 -2.84 -59.59 2.72
C ILE A 90 -1.63 -58.84 2.14
N ARG A 91 -0.40 -59.29 2.43
CA ARG A 91 0.83 -58.64 1.95
C ARG A 91 0.95 -58.59 0.41
N GLU A 92 0.39 -59.55 -0.32
CA GLU A 92 0.38 -59.52 -1.79
C GLU A 92 -0.75 -58.64 -2.36
N MET A 93 -1.78 -58.41 -1.55
CA MET A 93 -2.84 -57.46 -1.85
C MET A 93 -2.46 -56.04 -1.47
N ASP A 94 -1.49 -55.86 -0.58
CA ASP A 94 -0.98 -54.56 -0.22
C ASP A 94 -0.05 -54.00 -1.32
N TYR A 95 -0.36 -52.78 -1.76
CA TYR A 95 0.44 -52.02 -2.72
C TYR A 95 1.10 -50.79 -2.07
N GLU A 96 0.98 -50.62 -0.75
CA GLU A 96 1.72 -49.60 -0.03
C GLU A 96 3.22 -49.76 -0.30
N THR A 97 3.85 -48.70 -0.78
CA THR A 97 5.25 -48.73 -1.18
C THR A 97 5.92 -47.42 -0.81
N GLU A 98 7.15 -47.51 -0.28
CA GLU A 98 8.11 -46.41 -0.23
C GLU A 98 8.62 -46.10 -1.65
N VAL A 99 7.74 -45.67 -2.57
CA VAL A 99 8.22 -45.19 -3.87
C VAL A 99 8.91 -43.85 -3.61
N GLU A 100 10.23 -43.86 -3.51
CA GLU A 100 11.05 -42.64 -3.58
C GLU A 100 10.82 -41.97 -4.95
N MET A 101 9.82 -41.11 -5.02
CA MET A 101 9.37 -40.45 -6.26
C MET A 101 10.26 -39.26 -6.66
N GLU A 102 11.58 -39.31 -6.47
CA GLU A 102 12.43 -38.15 -6.83
C GLU A 102 13.90 -38.47 -7.15
N LYS A 103 14.20 -39.65 -7.73
CA LYS A 103 15.50 -39.82 -8.42
C LYS A 103 15.38 -39.35 -9.85
N GLY A 104 15.90 -38.13 -10.09
CA GLY A 104 15.97 -37.48 -11.39
C GLY A 104 16.43 -38.41 -12.53
N PHE A 105 15.97 -38.07 -13.72
CA PHE A 105 16.19 -38.80 -14.96
C PHE A 105 17.62 -39.33 -15.11
N ASN A 106 17.79 -40.65 -15.16
CA ASN A 106 19.02 -41.25 -15.67
C ASN A 106 19.00 -41.19 -17.21
N PRO A 107 19.89 -40.42 -17.87
CA PRO A 107 19.85 -40.20 -19.32
C PRO A 107 20.32 -41.39 -20.18
N ALA A 108 20.48 -42.58 -19.59
CA ALA A 108 21.20 -43.71 -20.20
C ALA A 108 20.41 -44.56 -21.23
N GLN A 109 19.12 -44.30 -21.49
CA GLN A 109 18.30 -45.16 -22.38
C GLN A 109 17.87 -44.48 -23.71
N PRO A 110 17.60 -45.25 -24.80
CA PRO A 110 17.36 -44.71 -26.15
C PRO A 110 16.07 -43.86 -26.24
N LEU A 111 16.17 -42.64 -26.78
CA LEU A 111 15.05 -41.69 -26.93
C LEU A 111 13.86 -42.24 -27.74
N ASN A 112 14.11 -43.07 -28.75
CA ASN A 112 13.07 -43.61 -29.63
C ASN A 112 12.10 -44.55 -28.90
N ILE A 113 12.60 -45.39 -27.99
CA ILE A 113 11.76 -46.30 -27.19
C ILE A 113 10.89 -45.48 -26.23
N ARG A 114 11.44 -44.40 -25.67
CA ARG A 114 10.72 -43.47 -24.79
C ARG A 114 9.58 -42.75 -25.49
N MET A 115 9.82 -42.23 -26.69
CA MET A 115 8.78 -41.58 -27.49
C MET A 115 7.68 -42.55 -27.91
N ASN A 116 8.03 -43.75 -28.36
CA ASN A 116 7.04 -44.74 -28.80
C ASN A 116 6.16 -45.24 -27.64
N LEU A 117 6.73 -45.49 -26.45
CA LEU A 117 5.95 -45.89 -25.28
C LEU A 117 5.08 -44.75 -24.76
N SER A 118 5.60 -43.52 -24.73
CA SER A 118 4.80 -42.35 -24.36
C SER A 118 3.63 -42.10 -25.33
N GLN A 119 3.81 -42.35 -26.62
CA GLN A 119 2.73 -42.22 -27.61
C GLN A 119 1.69 -43.34 -27.50
N LEU A 120 2.12 -44.60 -27.31
CA LEU A 120 1.21 -45.73 -27.22
C LEU A 120 0.31 -45.64 -25.98
N TYR A 121 0.90 -45.42 -24.80
CA TYR A 121 0.15 -45.27 -23.55
C TYR A 121 -0.52 -43.90 -23.42
N GLY A 122 -0.24 -42.99 -24.37
CA GLY A 122 -1.03 -41.78 -24.55
C GLY A 122 -2.28 -41.97 -25.42
N SER A 123 -2.47 -43.13 -26.05
CA SER A 123 -3.73 -43.43 -26.71
C SER A 123 -4.85 -43.67 -25.69
N THR A 124 -6.06 -43.25 -26.02
CA THR A 124 -7.24 -43.45 -25.16
C THR A 124 -7.58 -44.92 -24.98
N THR A 125 -7.36 -45.74 -26.00
CA THR A 125 -7.56 -47.20 -25.92
C THR A 125 -6.60 -47.87 -24.94
N ALA A 126 -5.31 -47.49 -24.95
CA ALA A 126 -4.34 -48.04 -24.00
C ALA A 126 -4.66 -47.61 -22.56
N GLY A 127 -5.03 -46.34 -22.37
CA GLY A 127 -5.52 -45.85 -21.08
C GLY A 127 -6.73 -46.63 -20.58
N TYR A 128 -7.75 -46.80 -21.42
CA TYR A 128 -8.94 -47.58 -21.10
C TYR A 128 -8.62 -49.03 -20.69
N ILE A 129 -7.74 -49.72 -21.42
CA ILE A 129 -7.34 -51.10 -21.10
C ILE A 129 -6.64 -51.17 -19.73
N VAL A 130 -5.71 -50.25 -19.46
CA VAL A 130 -4.98 -50.21 -18.18
C VAL A 130 -5.93 -49.90 -17.03
N CYS A 131 -6.80 -48.89 -17.18
CA CYS A 131 -7.76 -48.49 -16.15
C CYS A 131 -8.80 -49.59 -15.89
N ARG A 132 -9.34 -50.24 -16.92
CA ARG A 132 -10.23 -51.41 -16.75
C ARG A 132 -9.54 -52.59 -16.08
N SER A 133 -8.24 -52.76 -16.32
CA SER A 133 -7.45 -53.79 -15.62
C SER A 133 -7.33 -53.47 -14.13
N VAL A 134 -7.10 -52.19 -13.78
CA VAL A 134 -7.14 -51.73 -12.38
C VAL A 134 -8.52 -51.95 -11.76
N CYS A 135 -9.61 -51.57 -12.42
CA CYS A 135 -10.98 -51.81 -11.95
C CYS A 135 -11.20 -53.29 -11.63
N LYS A 136 -10.76 -54.17 -12.54
CA LYS A 136 -10.97 -55.61 -12.39
C LYS A 136 -10.16 -56.19 -11.24
N ILE A 137 -8.91 -55.75 -11.08
CA ILE A 137 -8.06 -56.14 -9.95
C ILE A 137 -8.68 -55.68 -8.64
N ALA A 138 -9.11 -54.42 -8.55
CA ALA A 138 -9.74 -53.87 -7.35
C ALA A 138 -11.02 -54.63 -6.97
N SER A 139 -11.89 -54.88 -7.94
CA SER A 139 -13.13 -55.66 -7.74
C SER A 139 -12.84 -57.09 -7.26
N THR A 140 -11.87 -57.78 -7.86
CA THR A 140 -11.52 -59.15 -7.43
C THR A 140 -10.88 -59.16 -6.04
N ARG A 141 -10.02 -58.19 -5.71
CA ARG A 141 -9.40 -58.08 -4.40
C ARG A 141 -10.40 -57.69 -3.30
N PHE A 142 -11.36 -56.82 -3.60
CA PHE A 142 -12.47 -56.52 -2.69
C PHE A 142 -13.23 -57.79 -2.29
N LEU A 143 -13.59 -58.65 -3.25
CA LEU A 143 -14.28 -59.91 -2.97
C LEU A 143 -13.40 -60.85 -2.12
N ILE A 144 -12.11 -60.94 -2.43
CA ILE A 144 -11.16 -61.75 -1.64
C ILE A 144 -11.08 -61.23 -0.19
N CYS A 145 -10.96 -59.92 0.02
CA CYS A 145 -10.94 -59.30 1.35
C CYS A 145 -12.25 -59.54 2.12
N ARG A 146 -13.40 -59.41 1.47
CA ARG A 146 -14.72 -59.75 2.07
C ARG A 146 -14.74 -61.21 2.53
N ASP A 147 -14.38 -62.12 1.64
CA ASP A 147 -14.44 -63.56 1.92
C ASP A 147 -13.43 -63.96 3.00
N LEU A 148 -12.25 -63.30 3.03
CA LEU A 148 -11.25 -63.46 4.09
C LEU A 148 -11.80 -63.01 5.44
N LEU A 149 -12.45 -61.84 5.50
CA LEU A 149 -13.02 -61.33 6.74
C LEU A 149 -14.12 -62.25 7.29
N ILE A 150 -15.00 -62.79 6.42
CA ILE A 150 -16.01 -63.77 6.82
C ILE A 150 -15.34 -65.06 7.34
N LEU A 151 -14.27 -65.52 6.68
CA LEU A 151 -13.51 -66.70 7.10
C LEU A 151 -12.81 -66.49 8.44
N GLN A 152 -12.27 -65.29 8.69
CA GLN A 152 -11.68 -64.93 9.98
C GLN A 152 -12.74 -64.94 11.09
N GLN A 153 -13.94 -64.40 10.86
CA GLN A 153 -15.04 -64.48 11.83
C GLN A 153 -15.43 -65.95 12.13
N LEU A 154 -15.37 -66.82 11.12
CA LEU A 154 -15.57 -68.27 11.32
C LEU A 154 -14.43 -68.89 12.15
N LEU A 155 -13.17 -68.54 11.87
CA LEU A 155 -12.01 -68.99 12.64
C LEU A 155 -12.09 -68.53 14.11
N MET A 156 -12.57 -67.31 14.36
CA MET A 156 -12.80 -66.78 15.70
C MET A 156 -13.90 -67.52 16.45
N ARG A 157 -14.96 -67.97 15.76
CA ARG A 157 -16.02 -68.80 16.37
C ARG A 157 -15.57 -70.25 16.63
N LEU A 158 -14.62 -70.77 15.84
CA LEU A 158 -14.06 -72.12 16.00
C LEU A 158 -12.89 -72.20 16.99
N GLY A 159 -12.16 -71.09 17.18
CA GLY A 159 -11.03 -70.96 18.10
C GLY A 159 -11.48 -70.60 19.52
N ASP A 160 -11.24 -71.48 20.48
CA ASP A 160 -11.54 -71.26 21.90
C ASP A 160 -10.60 -70.17 22.49
N ALA A 161 -11.10 -68.92 22.59
CA ALA A 161 -10.68 -67.77 23.43
C ALA A 161 -9.19 -67.45 23.72
N GLY A 162 -8.20 -68.17 23.17
CA GLY A 162 -6.81 -68.17 23.65
C GLY A 162 -5.73 -67.78 22.63
N THR A 163 -6.08 -67.56 21.36
CA THR A 163 -5.20 -66.93 20.37
C THR A 163 -5.60 -65.46 20.24
N THR A 164 -5.12 -64.62 21.13
CA THR A 164 -5.50 -63.20 21.26
C THR A 164 -4.31 -62.28 20.92
N GLU A 165 -3.59 -62.59 19.84
CA GLU A 165 -2.56 -61.71 19.26
C GLU A 165 -3.02 -61.14 17.89
N HIS A 166 -4.33 -60.95 17.71
CA HIS A 166 -4.99 -60.75 16.40
C HIS A 166 -5.23 -59.30 15.98
N GLY A 167 -4.79 -58.31 16.77
CA GLY A 167 -5.18 -56.91 16.54
C GLY A 167 -4.58 -56.26 15.29
N GLY A 168 -3.39 -56.69 14.83
CA GLY A 168 -2.69 -56.04 13.71
C GLY A 168 -3.22 -56.43 12.33
N GLU A 169 -3.40 -57.73 12.08
CA GLU A 169 -3.81 -58.24 10.76
C GLU A 169 -5.28 -57.89 10.44
N GLU A 170 -6.14 -57.79 11.45
CA GLU A 170 -7.54 -57.32 11.30
C GLU A 170 -7.62 -55.83 10.92
N GLU A 171 -6.65 -55.00 11.31
CA GLU A 171 -6.61 -53.56 11.00
C GLU A 171 -6.12 -53.32 9.57
N GLU A 172 -5.07 -54.03 9.13
CA GLU A 172 -4.57 -54.02 7.75
C GLU A 172 -5.63 -54.50 6.73
N GLU A 173 -6.41 -55.53 7.09
CA GLU A 173 -7.51 -56.01 6.23
C GLU A 173 -8.63 -54.99 6.07
N LYS A 174 -8.99 -54.25 7.13
CA LYS A 174 -9.99 -53.17 7.05
C LYS A 174 -9.54 -52.09 6.08
N GLU A 175 -8.29 -51.65 6.19
CA GLU A 175 -7.71 -50.64 5.31
C GLU A 175 -7.72 -51.10 3.85
N LEU A 176 -7.38 -52.37 3.58
CA LEU A 176 -7.48 -52.96 2.24
C LEU A 176 -8.93 -53.00 1.73
N LEU A 177 -9.89 -53.36 2.58
CA LEU A 177 -11.30 -53.47 2.20
C LEU A 177 -11.90 -52.08 1.89
N TYR A 178 -11.53 -51.06 2.68
CA TYR A 178 -11.86 -49.67 2.41
C TYR A 178 -11.15 -49.13 1.16
N PHE A 179 -9.88 -49.48 0.94
CA PHE A 179 -9.14 -49.09 -0.26
C PHE A 179 -9.76 -49.70 -1.53
N TYR A 180 -10.09 -50.99 -1.53
CA TYR A 180 -10.64 -51.64 -2.72
C TYR A 180 -12.10 -51.26 -2.98
N SER A 181 -12.89 -50.99 -1.94
CA SER A 181 -14.24 -50.44 -2.11
C SER A 181 -14.21 -49.01 -2.67
N THR A 182 -13.33 -48.15 -2.17
CA THR A 182 -13.14 -46.78 -2.71
C THR A 182 -12.54 -46.78 -4.13
N GLY A 183 -11.58 -47.66 -4.42
CA GLY A 183 -11.04 -47.82 -5.77
C GLY A 183 -12.09 -48.33 -6.76
N PHE A 184 -12.97 -49.25 -6.33
CA PHE A 184 -14.06 -49.76 -7.15
C PHE A 184 -15.11 -48.68 -7.48
N THR A 185 -15.54 -47.88 -6.50
CA THR A 185 -16.50 -46.79 -6.70
C THR A 185 -15.94 -45.67 -7.59
N LEU A 186 -14.68 -45.27 -7.37
CA LEU A 186 -14.00 -44.28 -8.21
C LEU A 186 -13.84 -44.73 -9.67
N SER A 187 -13.55 -46.02 -9.86
CA SER A 187 -13.31 -46.58 -11.18
C SER A 187 -14.60 -46.84 -11.99
N SER A 188 -15.75 -46.81 -11.31
CA SER A 188 -17.08 -46.95 -11.90
C SER A 188 -17.80 -45.60 -12.08
N SER A 189 -17.24 -44.50 -11.54
CA SER A 189 -17.82 -43.16 -11.62
C SER A 189 -17.53 -42.51 -12.97
N GLU A 190 -18.57 -42.23 -13.74
CA GLU A 190 -18.47 -41.55 -15.04
C GLU A 190 -18.21 -40.04 -14.88
N ILE A 191 -17.33 -39.49 -15.72
CA ILE A 191 -17.09 -38.04 -15.81
C ILE A 191 -18.15 -37.44 -16.74
N ALA A 192 -18.93 -36.46 -16.25
CA ALA A 192 -19.86 -35.70 -17.08
C ALA A 192 -19.12 -34.79 -18.07
N GLU A 193 -19.73 -34.52 -19.24
CA GLU A 193 -19.13 -33.71 -20.31
C GLU A 193 -18.64 -32.33 -19.83
N PHE A 194 -17.46 -31.94 -20.31
CA PHE A 194 -16.68 -30.81 -19.84
C PHE A 194 -17.04 -29.50 -20.56
N VAL A 195 -17.50 -28.49 -19.82
CA VAL A 195 -17.72 -27.11 -20.33
C VAL A 195 -16.89 -26.12 -19.51
N TRP A 196 -16.15 -25.26 -20.20
CA TRP A 196 -15.21 -24.30 -19.60
C TRP A 196 -15.94 -23.06 -19.08
N GLY A 197 -15.65 -22.64 -17.84
CA GLY A 197 -16.08 -21.36 -17.26
C GLY A 197 -14.90 -20.44 -16.90
N GLU A 198 -15.00 -19.13 -17.21
CA GLU A 198 -13.93 -18.12 -17.01
C GLU A 198 -13.63 -17.81 -15.53
N SER A 199 -14.61 -17.95 -14.63
CA SER A 199 -14.48 -17.66 -13.19
C SER A 199 -13.46 -18.56 -12.48
N ASN A 200 -13.33 -19.82 -12.89
CA ASN A 200 -12.42 -20.74 -12.23
C ASN A 200 -10.93 -20.45 -12.51
N LEU A 201 -10.61 -19.83 -13.64
CA LEU A 201 -9.25 -19.44 -14.02
C LEU A 201 -8.65 -18.42 -13.02
N GLN A 202 -9.48 -17.58 -12.40
CA GLN A 202 -9.05 -16.58 -11.43
C GLN A 202 -8.64 -17.21 -10.09
N HIS A 203 -9.43 -18.15 -9.55
CA HIS A 203 -9.08 -18.93 -8.34
C HIS A 203 -7.77 -19.74 -8.52
N LEU A 204 -7.48 -20.12 -9.76
CA LEU A 204 -6.37 -20.94 -10.23
C LEU A 204 -5.03 -20.18 -10.20
N SER A 205 -5.03 -18.95 -10.72
CA SER A 205 -3.85 -18.08 -10.76
C SER A 205 -3.29 -17.78 -9.37
N VAL A 206 -4.14 -17.81 -8.34
CA VAL A 206 -3.78 -17.50 -6.95
C VAL A 206 -3.02 -18.64 -6.27
N LEU A 207 -3.31 -19.90 -6.61
CA LEU A 207 -2.74 -21.05 -5.90
C LEU A 207 -1.39 -21.50 -6.45
N GLU A 208 -1.02 -21.09 -7.67
CA GLU A 208 0.29 -21.35 -8.30
C GLU A 208 0.68 -22.84 -8.32
N LEU A 209 -0.32 -23.73 -8.36
CA LEU A 209 -0.10 -25.17 -8.37
C LEU A 209 0.33 -25.63 -9.77
N THR A 210 1.62 -25.42 -10.07
CA THR A 210 2.41 -25.97 -11.20
C THR A 210 2.08 -25.53 -12.64
N ASP A 211 3.14 -25.49 -13.45
CA ASP A 211 3.26 -25.12 -14.87
C ASP A 211 2.04 -25.45 -15.75
N SER A 212 1.08 -24.52 -15.78
CA SER A 212 -0.07 -24.55 -16.68
C SER A 212 0.30 -24.38 -18.17
N GLY A 213 1.58 -24.22 -18.49
CA GLY A 213 2.08 -24.08 -19.86
C GLY A 213 1.91 -25.31 -20.74
N ALA A 214 1.77 -26.51 -20.16
CA ALA A 214 1.65 -27.76 -20.93
C ALA A 214 0.20 -28.20 -21.22
N LEU A 215 -0.79 -27.62 -20.55
CA LEU A 215 -2.21 -28.04 -20.62
C LEU A 215 -2.92 -27.59 -21.91
N MET A 216 -2.36 -26.64 -22.66
CA MET A 216 -2.95 -26.12 -23.90
C MET A 216 -2.75 -27.03 -25.13
N ALA A 217 -2.00 -28.13 -25.02
CA ALA A 217 -1.59 -28.95 -26.17
C ALA A 217 -2.50 -30.16 -26.47
N ASN A 218 -3.29 -30.67 -25.53
CA ASN A 218 -4.16 -31.84 -25.76
C ASN A 218 -5.58 -31.44 -26.17
N LYS A 219 -5.69 -30.71 -27.28
CA LYS A 219 -6.98 -30.21 -27.80
C LYS A 219 -7.79 -31.22 -28.62
N PHE A 220 -7.35 -32.46 -28.81
CA PHE A 220 -8.04 -33.41 -29.70
C PHE A 220 -7.76 -34.88 -29.38
N VAL A 221 -8.40 -35.49 -28.38
CA VAL A 221 -8.76 -36.92 -28.37
C VAL A 221 -9.95 -37.12 -27.41
N SER A 222 -10.88 -38.02 -27.76
CA SER A 222 -12.08 -38.42 -26.99
C SER A 222 -11.96 -38.29 -25.46
N SER A 223 -12.93 -37.65 -24.82
CA SER A 223 -12.97 -37.37 -23.37
C SER A 223 -12.74 -38.64 -22.53
N PRO A 224 -11.92 -38.58 -21.47
CA PRO A 224 -11.81 -39.68 -20.51
C PRO A 224 -13.19 -39.97 -19.92
N GLN A 225 -13.55 -41.26 -19.80
CA GLN A 225 -14.87 -41.67 -19.33
C GLN A 225 -14.94 -41.81 -17.81
N THR A 226 -13.80 -42.06 -17.15
CA THR A 226 -13.72 -42.27 -15.70
C THR A 226 -12.62 -41.44 -15.04
N ILE A 227 -12.75 -41.20 -13.74
CA ILE A 227 -11.78 -40.43 -12.92
C ILE A 227 -10.37 -41.05 -12.98
N VAL A 228 -10.29 -42.38 -12.98
CA VAL A 228 -9.02 -43.12 -13.03
C VAL A 228 -8.34 -42.97 -14.41
N GLU A 229 -9.11 -42.89 -15.49
CA GLU A 229 -8.57 -42.63 -16.84
C GLU A 229 -8.01 -41.22 -16.95
N LEU A 230 -8.70 -40.24 -16.38
CA LEU A 230 -8.23 -38.85 -16.32
C LEU A 230 -6.90 -38.76 -15.56
N PHE A 231 -6.81 -39.37 -14.39
CA PHE A 231 -5.55 -39.42 -13.63
C PHE A 231 -4.42 -40.10 -14.40
N PHE A 232 -4.72 -41.22 -15.08
CA PHE A 232 -3.73 -41.94 -15.86
C PHE A 232 -3.16 -41.08 -16.98
N GLN A 233 -4.01 -40.39 -17.75
CA GLN A 233 -3.58 -39.61 -18.92
C GLN A 233 -2.77 -38.35 -18.54
N GLU A 234 -3.17 -37.65 -17.48
CA GLU A 234 -2.60 -36.34 -17.13
C GLU A 234 -1.30 -36.44 -16.31
N VAL A 235 -1.31 -37.29 -15.28
CA VAL A 235 -0.25 -37.34 -14.27
C VAL A 235 0.43 -38.70 -14.24
N ALA A 236 -0.31 -39.79 -13.97
CA ALA A 236 0.28 -41.08 -13.65
C ALA A 236 1.16 -41.63 -14.78
N ARG A 237 0.75 -41.50 -16.05
CA ARG A 237 1.52 -41.97 -17.21
C ARG A 237 2.94 -41.41 -17.22
N LYS A 238 3.13 -40.11 -16.93
CA LYS A 238 4.46 -39.47 -16.96
C LYS A 238 5.37 -40.06 -15.87
N HIS A 239 4.83 -40.19 -14.66
CA HIS A 239 5.58 -40.76 -13.53
C HIS A 239 5.89 -42.24 -13.71
N ILE A 240 4.91 -43.05 -14.14
CA ILE A 240 5.09 -44.49 -14.40
C ILE A 240 6.16 -44.71 -15.47
N ILE A 241 6.09 -43.97 -16.57
CA ILE A 241 7.05 -44.07 -17.67
C ILE A 241 8.46 -43.64 -17.21
N SER A 242 8.58 -42.53 -16.47
CA SER A 242 9.85 -42.09 -15.90
C SER A 242 10.46 -43.15 -14.98
N HIS A 243 9.65 -43.72 -14.09
CA HIS A 243 10.06 -44.74 -13.14
C HIS A 243 10.52 -46.03 -13.84
N LEU A 244 9.76 -46.52 -14.83
CA LEU A 244 10.12 -47.68 -15.65
C LEU A 244 11.48 -47.52 -16.36
N PHE A 245 11.84 -46.29 -16.76
CA PHE A 245 13.12 -46.00 -17.39
C PHE A 245 14.27 -45.75 -16.41
N SER A 246 13.98 -45.41 -15.16
CA SER A 246 14.98 -45.17 -14.12
C SER A 246 15.59 -46.45 -13.53
N GLN A 247 14.88 -47.58 -13.61
CA GLN A 247 15.33 -48.83 -13.01
C GLN A 247 16.45 -49.52 -13.83
N PRO A 248 17.59 -49.88 -13.21
CA PRO A 248 18.74 -50.50 -13.89
C PRO A 248 18.50 -51.95 -14.35
N LYS A 249 17.39 -52.58 -13.93
CA LYS A 249 16.95 -53.93 -14.33
C LYS A 249 15.60 -53.89 -15.06
N ALA A 250 15.39 -52.93 -15.95
CA ALA A 250 14.18 -52.91 -16.75
C ALA A 250 14.11 -54.15 -17.68
N PRO A 251 12.97 -54.87 -17.76
CA PRO A 251 12.77 -55.99 -18.69
C PRO A 251 12.92 -55.57 -20.17
N LEU A 252 12.92 -54.27 -20.42
CA LEU A 252 13.13 -53.63 -21.72
C LEU A 252 14.53 -53.83 -22.32
N SER A 253 15.51 -54.29 -21.53
CA SER A 253 16.88 -54.52 -21.99
C SER A 253 17.09 -55.87 -22.71
N GLN A 254 16.12 -56.80 -22.63
CA GLN A 254 16.20 -58.11 -23.28
C GLN A 254 15.12 -58.24 -24.37
N THR A 255 15.50 -57.96 -25.62
CA THR A 255 14.98 -58.47 -26.92
C THR A 255 13.52 -58.98 -27.08
N GLY A 256 12.54 -58.46 -26.34
CA GLY A 256 11.12 -58.74 -26.54
C GLY A 256 10.26 -57.95 -25.56
N LEU A 257 9.47 -57.01 -26.07
CA LEU A 257 8.41 -56.36 -25.29
C LEU A 257 7.32 -57.41 -25.03
N ASN A 258 7.39 -58.10 -23.89
CA ASN A 258 6.30 -58.94 -23.42
C ASN A 258 5.15 -58.01 -22.97
N TRP A 259 4.21 -57.75 -23.89
CA TRP A 259 3.01 -56.93 -23.63
C TRP A 259 2.30 -57.26 -22.30
N PRO A 260 2.12 -58.53 -21.91
CA PRO A 260 1.46 -58.87 -20.65
C PRO A 260 2.24 -58.39 -19.42
N GLU A 261 3.57 -58.54 -19.42
CA GLU A 261 4.44 -58.11 -18.32
C GLU A 261 4.47 -56.59 -18.19
N MET A 262 4.41 -55.88 -19.32
CA MET A 262 4.42 -54.43 -19.32
C MET A 262 3.08 -53.84 -18.87
N ILE A 263 1.96 -54.43 -19.31
CA ILE A 263 0.63 -54.05 -18.81
C ILE A 263 0.55 -54.31 -17.31
N THR A 264 0.97 -55.50 -16.83
CA THR A 264 0.97 -55.79 -15.39
C THR A 264 1.84 -54.83 -14.60
N ALA A 265 3.05 -54.51 -15.06
CA ALA A 265 3.91 -53.53 -14.40
C ALA A 265 3.25 -52.15 -14.32
N ILE A 266 2.69 -51.64 -15.42
CA ILE A 266 2.02 -50.33 -15.47
C ILE A 266 0.78 -50.33 -14.56
N THR A 267 -0.02 -51.40 -14.58
CA THR A 267 -1.19 -51.56 -13.72
C THR A 267 -0.80 -51.59 -12.24
N SER A 268 0.29 -52.28 -11.87
CA SER A 268 0.81 -52.27 -10.50
C SER A 268 1.29 -50.88 -10.07
N TYR A 269 2.03 -50.16 -10.91
CA TYR A 269 2.45 -48.79 -10.58
C TYR A 269 1.26 -47.83 -10.49
N LEU A 270 0.23 -48.00 -11.33
CA LEU A 270 -0.99 -47.21 -11.25
C LEU A 270 -1.74 -47.47 -9.93
N LEU A 271 -1.81 -48.72 -9.48
CA LEU A 271 -2.38 -49.08 -8.17
C LEU A 271 -1.60 -48.46 -7.00
N GLN A 272 -0.28 -48.43 -7.07
CA GLN A 272 0.58 -47.76 -6.07
C GLN A 272 0.37 -46.24 -6.03
N LEU A 273 0.12 -45.61 -7.18
CA LEU A 273 -0.15 -44.17 -7.26
C LEU A 273 -1.56 -43.78 -6.82
N LEU A 274 -2.51 -44.70 -6.91
CA LEU A 274 -3.88 -44.52 -6.39
C LEU A 274 -3.97 -44.77 -4.89
N TRP A 275 -2.93 -45.37 -4.27
CA TRP A 275 -2.89 -45.66 -2.86
C TRP A 275 -2.89 -44.36 -2.02
N PRO A 276 -3.88 -44.14 -1.13
CA PRO A 276 -4.03 -42.87 -0.39
C PRO A 276 -2.86 -42.54 0.53
N SER A 277 -2.20 -43.55 1.10
CA SER A 277 -1.05 -43.38 2.00
C SER A 277 0.22 -42.91 1.29
N ASN A 278 0.22 -42.77 -0.04
CA ASN A 278 1.40 -42.33 -0.78
C ASN A 278 1.69 -40.84 -0.51
N PRO A 279 2.89 -40.46 -0.02
CA PRO A 279 3.22 -39.09 0.39
C PRO A 279 3.04 -38.04 -0.72
N GLY A 280 3.16 -38.44 -1.99
CA GLY A 280 3.03 -37.52 -3.12
C GLY A 280 1.63 -36.96 -3.33
N CYS A 281 0.57 -37.60 -2.81
CA CYS A 281 -0.82 -37.14 -2.91
C CYS A 281 -1.27 -36.81 -4.37
N LEU A 282 -0.60 -37.41 -5.36
CA LEU A 282 -0.68 -37.02 -6.77
C LEU A 282 -2.08 -37.22 -7.38
N PHE A 283 -2.82 -38.22 -6.89
CA PHE A 283 -4.19 -38.47 -7.32
C PHE A 283 -5.12 -37.32 -6.91
N LEU A 284 -5.04 -36.89 -5.65
CA LEU A 284 -5.81 -35.76 -5.12
C LEU A 284 -5.37 -34.44 -5.76
N GLU A 285 -4.07 -34.25 -5.99
CA GLU A 285 -3.53 -33.09 -6.72
C GLU A 285 -4.04 -33.03 -8.17
N CYS A 286 -4.01 -34.15 -8.89
CA CYS A 286 -4.52 -34.23 -10.27
C CYS A 286 -6.02 -33.96 -10.34
N LEU A 287 -6.79 -34.53 -9.42
CA LEU A 287 -8.23 -34.28 -9.34
C LEU A 287 -8.51 -32.80 -9.10
N MET A 288 -7.79 -32.20 -8.16
CA MET A 288 -7.90 -30.76 -7.92
C MET A 288 -7.48 -29.93 -9.14
N GLY A 289 -6.42 -30.31 -9.86
CA GLY A 289 -5.98 -29.71 -11.12
C GLY A 289 -7.02 -29.72 -12.24
N ASN A 290 -7.82 -30.78 -12.33
CA ASN A 290 -8.80 -30.94 -13.41
C ASN A 290 -10.23 -30.54 -13.02
N CYS A 291 -10.61 -30.66 -11.75
CA CYS A 291 -11.85 -30.12 -11.20
C CYS A 291 -11.87 -28.58 -11.15
N GLN A 292 -10.75 -27.92 -11.47
CA GLN A 292 -10.60 -26.48 -11.63
C GLN A 292 -11.39 -25.87 -12.79
N TYR A 293 -12.06 -26.63 -13.64
CA TYR A 293 -12.63 -26.08 -14.89
C TYR A 293 -14.13 -26.29 -15.05
N VAL A 294 -14.76 -27.05 -14.15
CA VAL A 294 -16.17 -27.45 -14.31
C VAL A 294 -17.04 -26.68 -13.34
N GLN A 295 -17.51 -25.51 -13.77
CA GLN A 295 -18.62 -24.86 -13.11
C GLN A 295 -19.91 -25.22 -13.85
N LEU A 296 -20.91 -25.66 -13.07
CA LEU A 296 -22.35 -25.64 -13.33
C LEU A 296 -23.05 -26.93 -13.83
N GLN A 297 -22.36 -28.02 -14.21
CA GLN A 297 -23.07 -29.26 -14.62
C GLN A 297 -22.54 -30.60 -14.08
N SER A 298 -21.38 -30.67 -13.43
CA SER A 298 -20.86 -31.93 -12.85
C SER A 298 -20.92 -31.96 -11.31
N GLU A 299 -22.09 -31.66 -10.73
CA GLU A 299 -22.35 -31.97 -9.32
C GLU A 299 -21.87 -33.40 -8.98
N SER A 300 -22.09 -34.35 -9.88
CA SER A 300 -21.68 -35.76 -9.73
C SER A 300 -20.19 -35.97 -9.49
N THR A 301 -19.28 -35.36 -10.27
CA THR A 301 -17.83 -35.55 -10.11
C THR A 301 -17.33 -34.92 -8.80
N PHE A 302 -17.96 -33.82 -8.40
CA PHE A 302 -17.62 -33.12 -7.18
C PHE A 302 -18.14 -33.82 -5.92
N TYR A 303 -19.37 -34.32 -5.95
CA TYR A 303 -19.90 -35.21 -4.93
C TYR A 303 -19.07 -36.49 -4.85
N ALA A 304 -18.71 -37.11 -5.97
CA ALA A 304 -17.83 -38.28 -5.98
C ALA A 304 -16.46 -37.99 -5.34
N PHE A 305 -15.89 -36.80 -5.55
CA PHE A 305 -14.64 -36.38 -4.91
C PHE A 305 -14.80 -36.11 -3.41
N LYS A 306 -15.87 -35.42 -3.03
CA LYS A 306 -16.22 -35.18 -1.61
C LYS A 306 -16.46 -36.51 -0.89
N ASP A 307 -17.23 -37.39 -1.48
CA ASP A 307 -17.54 -38.73 -0.98
C ASP A 307 -16.25 -39.54 -0.86
N TYR A 308 -15.34 -39.46 -1.85
CA TYR A 308 -14.03 -40.09 -1.76
C TYR A 308 -13.21 -39.59 -0.57
N ILE A 309 -13.08 -38.28 -0.36
CA ILE A 309 -12.33 -37.73 0.79
C ILE A 309 -13.00 -38.14 2.12
N GLN A 310 -14.34 -38.12 2.18
CA GLN A 310 -15.08 -38.57 3.35
C GLN A 310 -14.86 -40.05 3.64
N LEU A 311 -14.80 -40.88 2.59
CA LEU A 311 -14.50 -42.31 2.72
C LEU A 311 -13.07 -42.56 3.17
N LEU A 312 -12.11 -41.69 2.85
CA LEU A 312 -10.70 -41.83 3.29
C LEU A 312 -10.48 -41.44 4.76
N HIS A 313 -11.17 -40.40 5.25
CA HIS A 313 -10.88 -39.77 6.54
C HIS A 313 -10.84 -40.72 7.77
N PRO A 314 -11.66 -41.79 7.88
CA PRO A 314 -11.66 -42.61 9.08
C PRO A 314 -10.46 -43.54 9.24
N TRP A 315 -9.83 -43.96 8.14
CA TRP A 315 -8.79 -44.99 8.15
C TRP A 315 -7.45 -44.48 7.62
N CYS A 316 -7.43 -43.56 6.64
CA CYS A 316 -6.17 -43.00 6.15
C CYS A 316 -5.69 -41.85 7.04
N GLN A 317 -4.63 -42.09 7.83
CA GLN A 317 -4.00 -41.06 8.69
C GLN A 317 -2.89 -40.27 7.98
N VAL A 318 -2.55 -40.63 6.75
CA VAL A 318 -1.55 -39.93 5.93
C VAL A 318 -2.24 -38.87 5.08
N ASN A 319 -1.59 -37.71 4.88
CA ASN A 319 -2.07 -36.58 4.08
C ASN A 319 -3.40 -35.95 4.58
N VAL A 320 -3.69 -36.01 5.88
CA VAL A 320 -4.93 -35.48 6.48
C VAL A 320 -5.06 -33.97 6.23
N GLY A 321 -3.98 -33.22 6.32
CA GLY A 321 -3.95 -31.78 6.06
C GLY A 321 -4.31 -31.46 4.60
N SER A 322 -3.69 -32.16 3.66
CA SER A 322 -3.96 -32.05 2.23
C SER A 322 -5.41 -32.40 1.91
N CYS A 323 -5.93 -33.51 2.45
CA CYS A 323 -7.34 -33.90 2.32
C CYS A 323 -8.29 -32.82 2.86
N ARG A 324 -7.99 -32.24 4.03
CA ARG A 324 -8.80 -31.15 4.61
C ARG A 324 -8.74 -29.88 3.76
N PHE A 325 -7.58 -29.52 3.23
CA PHE A 325 -7.46 -28.41 2.29
C PHE A 325 -8.33 -28.63 1.04
N MET A 326 -8.26 -29.82 0.45
CA MET A 326 -9.10 -30.18 -0.70
C MET A 326 -10.59 -30.13 -0.36
N LEU A 327 -10.99 -30.68 0.78
CA LEU A 327 -12.37 -30.64 1.25
C LEU A 327 -12.85 -29.21 1.51
N GLY A 328 -11.97 -28.33 2.01
CA GLY A 328 -12.25 -26.91 2.18
C GLY A 328 -12.56 -26.23 0.85
N ARG A 329 -11.75 -26.49 -0.18
CA ARG A 329 -12.06 -26.06 -1.55
C ARG A 329 -13.37 -26.65 -2.04
N CYS A 330 -13.67 -27.89 -1.65
CA CYS A 330 -14.93 -28.51 -2.03
C CYS A 330 -16.12 -27.70 -1.50
N TYR A 331 -16.06 -27.36 -0.22
CA TYR A 331 -17.11 -26.56 0.41
C TYR A 331 -17.23 -25.14 -0.16
N LEU A 332 -16.14 -24.52 -0.62
CA LEU A 332 -16.20 -23.21 -1.28
C LEU A 332 -17.01 -23.25 -2.58
N VAL A 333 -16.77 -24.25 -3.44
CA VAL A 333 -17.50 -24.35 -4.73
C VAL A 333 -18.97 -24.71 -4.51
N THR A 334 -19.30 -25.49 -3.47
CA THR A 334 -20.70 -25.77 -3.11
C THR A 334 -21.40 -24.60 -2.39
N GLY A 335 -20.69 -23.51 -2.11
CA GLY A 335 -21.23 -22.35 -1.39
C GLY A 335 -21.35 -22.53 0.13
N GLU A 336 -20.78 -23.59 0.71
CA GLU A 336 -20.77 -23.85 2.16
C GLU A 336 -19.52 -23.22 2.83
N GLY A 337 -19.41 -21.90 2.75
CA GLY A 337 -18.18 -21.19 3.13
C GLY A 337 -17.69 -21.38 4.58
N GLN A 338 -18.59 -21.55 5.55
CA GLN A 338 -18.21 -21.77 6.96
C GLN A 338 -17.50 -23.12 7.17
N LYS A 339 -18.00 -24.21 6.56
CA LYS A 339 -17.34 -25.53 6.63
C LYS A 339 -16.02 -25.51 5.88
N ALA A 340 -15.95 -24.75 4.79
CA ALA A 340 -14.70 -24.55 4.07
C ALA A 340 -13.62 -23.93 4.97
N LEU A 341 -13.98 -22.87 5.70
CA LEU A 341 -13.09 -22.18 6.62
C LEU A 341 -12.56 -23.13 7.71
N GLU A 342 -13.44 -23.90 8.35
CA GLU A 342 -13.03 -24.90 9.36
C GLU A 342 -12.01 -25.89 8.80
N CYS A 343 -12.25 -26.38 7.58
CA CYS A 343 -11.33 -27.31 6.90
C CYS A 343 -9.98 -26.65 6.61
N PHE A 344 -9.96 -25.38 6.18
CA PHE A 344 -8.70 -24.66 5.93
C PHE A 344 -7.91 -24.40 7.20
N CYS A 345 -8.57 -24.03 8.30
CA CYS A 345 -7.92 -23.83 9.61
C CYS A 345 -7.34 -25.14 10.14
N GLN A 346 -8.06 -26.25 9.97
CA GLN A 346 -7.57 -27.56 10.35
C GLN A 346 -6.39 -28.04 9.49
N ALA A 347 -6.37 -27.74 8.19
CA ALA A 347 -5.25 -28.07 7.32
C ALA A 347 -3.97 -27.28 7.70
N ALA A 348 -4.11 -26.07 8.26
CA ALA A 348 -2.98 -25.25 8.68
C ALA A 348 -2.07 -25.91 9.73
N SER A 349 -2.60 -26.82 10.57
CA SER A 349 -1.79 -27.50 11.60
C SER A 349 -0.76 -28.47 11.01
N GLU A 350 -1.03 -29.02 9.83
CA GLU A 350 -0.22 -30.03 9.15
C GLU A 350 0.73 -29.44 8.09
N VAL A 351 0.70 -28.12 7.88
CA VAL A 351 1.66 -27.41 7.02
C VAL A 351 3.08 -27.56 7.60
N GLY A 352 4.05 -27.99 6.78
CA GLY A 352 5.41 -28.35 7.20
C GLY A 352 5.62 -29.84 7.50
N LYS A 353 4.56 -30.65 7.51
CA LYS A 353 4.64 -32.12 7.67
C LYS A 353 4.34 -32.88 6.38
N GLU A 354 3.56 -32.28 5.49
CA GLU A 354 3.08 -32.90 4.26
C GLU A 354 3.70 -32.23 3.03
N GLU A 355 4.24 -33.03 2.12
CA GLU A 355 4.98 -32.57 0.95
C GLU A 355 4.12 -31.71 0.01
N PHE A 356 2.83 -32.06 -0.15
CA PHE A 356 1.90 -31.29 -0.98
C PHE A 356 1.66 -29.88 -0.43
N LEU A 357 1.42 -29.72 0.87
CA LEU A 357 1.21 -28.41 1.48
C LEU A 357 2.49 -27.56 1.42
N ASP A 358 3.66 -28.18 1.56
CA ASP A 358 4.93 -27.48 1.39
C ASP A 358 5.13 -27.03 -0.07
N ARG A 359 4.78 -27.86 -1.06
CA ARG A 359 4.78 -27.47 -2.48
C ARG A 359 3.81 -26.32 -2.75
N LEU A 360 2.62 -26.34 -2.14
CA LEU A 360 1.65 -25.26 -2.25
C LEU A 360 2.20 -23.95 -1.65
N VAL A 361 2.96 -24.01 -0.57
CA VAL A 361 3.48 -22.83 0.13
C VAL A 361 4.74 -22.25 -0.52
N ARG A 362 5.49 -23.03 -1.31
CA ARG A 362 6.67 -22.54 -2.05
C ARG A 362 6.30 -21.36 -2.95
N SER A 363 6.92 -20.21 -2.67
CA SER A 363 6.86 -18.98 -3.46
C SER A 363 8.06 -18.95 -4.41
N GLU A 364 7.84 -18.58 -5.67
CA GLU A 364 8.93 -18.33 -6.64
C GLU A 364 9.79 -17.09 -6.25
N ASP A 365 9.20 -16.18 -5.46
CA ASP A 365 9.88 -15.00 -4.94
C ASP A 365 10.73 -15.39 -3.71
N GLY A 366 12.06 -15.32 -3.88
CA GLY A 366 13.09 -15.77 -2.94
C GLY A 366 13.23 -14.99 -1.62
N GLU A 367 12.18 -14.35 -1.12
CA GLU A 367 12.16 -13.70 0.21
C GLU A 367 11.33 -14.53 1.20
N ILE A 368 11.95 -15.56 1.79
CA ILE A 368 11.36 -16.34 2.89
C ILE A 368 11.43 -15.50 4.17
N VAL A 369 10.48 -14.57 4.35
CA VAL A 369 10.39 -13.71 5.54
C VAL A 369 9.36 -14.23 6.55
N SER A 370 8.37 -15.01 6.10
CA SER A 370 7.25 -15.49 6.92
C SER A 370 7.30 -17.00 7.20
N THR A 371 6.65 -17.44 8.28
CA THR A 371 6.52 -18.87 8.61
C THR A 371 5.67 -19.59 7.56
N PRO A 372 5.88 -20.89 7.29
CA PRO A 372 5.15 -21.62 6.25
C PRO A 372 3.63 -21.63 6.48
N ARG A 373 3.19 -21.61 7.75
CA ARG A 373 1.77 -21.45 8.10
C ARG A 373 1.21 -20.08 7.72
N LEU A 374 1.95 -18.99 7.92
CA LEU A 374 1.51 -17.65 7.50
C LEU A 374 1.45 -17.53 5.98
N GLN A 375 2.39 -18.14 5.27
CA GLN A 375 2.36 -18.22 3.80
C GLN A 375 1.14 -19.01 3.30
N TYR A 376 0.80 -20.11 3.98
CA TYR A 376 -0.44 -20.84 3.72
C TYR A 376 -1.68 -19.96 3.95
N TYR A 377 -1.77 -19.27 5.09
CA TYR A 377 -2.89 -18.35 5.36
C TYR A 377 -2.98 -17.24 4.32
N ASP A 378 -1.87 -16.67 3.87
CA ASP A 378 -1.85 -15.66 2.80
C ASP A 378 -2.43 -16.21 1.48
N LYS A 379 -2.06 -17.44 1.09
CA LYS A 379 -2.65 -18.10 -0.10
C LYS A 379 -4.15 -18.33 0.05
N VAL A 380 -4.61 -18.79 1.22
CA VAL A 380 -6.05 -19.01 1.46
C VAL A 380 -6.82 -17.67 1.54
N LEU A 381 -6.24 -16.62 2.12
CA LEU A 381 -6.84 -15.28 2.15
C LEU A 381 -7.02 -14.72 0.74
N ARG A 382 -6.00 -14.84 -0.12
CA ARG A 382 -6.11 -14.46 -1.54
C ARG A 382 -7.19 -15.29 -2.26
N LEU A 383 -7.29 -16.58 -1.96
CA LEU A 383 -8.33 -17.44 -2.53
C LEU A 383 -9.73 -16.94 -2.14
N LEU A 384 -9.96 -16.64 -0.87
CA LEU A 384 -11.26 -16.15 -0.37
C LEU A 384 -11.61 -14.75 -0.89
N ASP A 385 -10.62 -13.87 -1.08
CA ASP A 385 -10.80 -12.54 -1.69
C ASP A 385 -11.30 -12.67 -3.14
N VAL A 386 -10.73 -13.60 -3.92
CA VAL A 386 -11.21 -13.89 -5.30
C VAL A 386 -12.63 -14.47 -5.33
N VAL A 387 -13.01 -15.29 -4.34
CA VAL A 387 -14.40 -15.79 -4.23
C VAL A 387 -15.37 -14.65 -3.84
N GLY A 388 -14.88 -13.56 -3.26
CA GLY A 388 -15.70 -12.45 -2.81
C GLY A 388 -16.48 -12.75 -1.53
N LEU A 389 -15.87 -13.49 -0.58
CA LEU A 389 -16.48 -13.82 0.71
C LEU A 389 -15.81 -13.06 1.87
N PRO A 390 -16.11 -11.76 2.06
CA PRO A 390 -15.38 -10.87 2.98
C PRO A 390 -15.47 -11.28 4.46
N GLU A 391 -16.59 -11.86 4.89
CA GLU A 391 -16.76 -12.30 6.29
C GLU A 391 -15.80 -13.45 6.66
N LEU A 392 -15.58 -14.39 5.73
CA LEU A 392 -14.64 -15.51 5.93
C LEU A 392 -13.19 -15.03 5.91
N VAL A 393 -12.88 -14.03 5.07
CA VAL A 393 -11.55 -13.39 5.04
C VAL A 393 -11.23 -12.78 6.40
N ILE A 394 -12.18 -12.08 7.02
CA ILE A 394 -12.00 -11.48 8.35
C ILE A 394 -11.74 -12.55 9.42
N GLN A 395 -12.54 -13.63 9.42
CA GLN A 395 -12.38 -14.72 10.38
C GLN A 395 -11.02 -15.41 10.23
N LEU A 396 -10.63 -15.74 9.00
CA LEU A 396 -9.33 -16.37 8.72
C LEU A 396 -8.16 -15.45 9.06
N ALA A 397 -8.24 -14.16 8.72
CA ALA A 397 -7.19 -13.19 9.03
C ALA A 397 -7.04 -13.00 10.55
N THR A 398 -8.14 -13.05 11.31
CA THR A 398 -8.11 -12.99 12.78
C THR A 398 -7.40 -14.21 13.36
N SER A 399 -7.66 -15.42 12.84
CA SER A 399 -6.92 -16.64 13.21
C SER A 399 -5.45 -16.59 12.79
N ALA A 400 -5.13 -15.99 11.64
CA ALA A 400 -3.75 -15.84 11.18
C ALA A 400 -2.95 -14.87 12.07
N ILE A 401 -3.58 -13.84 12.66
CA ILE A 401 -2.92 -12.92 13.60
C ILE A 401 -2.45 -13.64 14.86
N THR A 402 -3.22 -14.61 15.37
CA THR A 402 -2.78 -15.39 16.55
C THR A 402 -1.55 -16.24 16.26
N GLU A 403 -1.39 -16.71 15.02
CA GLU A 403 -0.22 -17.48 14.57
C GLU A 403 0.98 -16.59 14.21
N ALA A 404 0.75 -15.31 13.87
CA ALA A 404 1.80 -14.37 13.49
C ALA A 404 2.75 -14.00 14.66
N GLY A 405 2.37 -14.31 15.91
CA GLY A 405 3.23 -14.08 17.07
C GLY A 405 3.70 -12.63 17.15
N ASP A 406 5.01 -12.38 17.12
CA ASP A 406 5.62 -11.05 17.22
C ASP A 406 6.00 -10.41 15.87
N ASP A 407 5.68 -11.04 14.72
CA ASP A 407 6.03 -10.47 13.41
C ASP A 407 5.12 -9.28 13.06
N TRP A 408 5.62 -8.08 13.38
CA TRP A 408 4.90 -6.83 13.17
C TRP A 408 4.55 -6.58 11.69
N LYS A 409 5.34 -7.08 10.72
CA LYS A 409 5.08 -6.87 9.28
C LYS A 409 3.86 -7.67 8.83
N SER A 410 3.82 -8.96 9.17
CA SER A 410 2.69 -9.83 8.89
C SER A 410 1.44 -9.42 9.68
N GLN A 411 1.60 -8.97 10.93
CA GLN A 411 0.48 -8.39 11.67
C GLN A 411 -0.06 -7.12 10.99
N ALA A 412 0.80 -6.25 10.47
CA ALA A 412 0.37 -5.04 9.77
C ALA A 412 -0.37 -5.37 8.47
N THR A 413 0.07 -6.35 7.67
CA THR A 413 -0.64 -6.77 6.45
C THR A 413 -2.01 -7.36 6.78
N LEU A 414 -2.06 -8.29 7.74
CA LEU A 414 -3.30 -8.95 8.16
C LEU A 414 -4.32 -7.96 8.74
N ARG A 415 -3.90 -7.04 9.61
CA ARG A 415 -4.81 -6.02 10.17
C ARG A 415 -5.29 -5.02 9.12
N THR A 416 -4.45 -4.66 8.15
CA THR A 416 -4.86 -3.84 7.00
C THR A 416 -5.91 -4.57 6.15
N CYS A 417 -5.75 -5.89 5.97
CA CYS A 417 -6.72 -6.73 5.28
C CYS A 417 -8.07 -6.77 6.03
N ILE A 418 -8.05 -6.99 7.35
CA ILE A 418 -9.26 -6.96 8.20
C ILE A 418 -9.96 -5.60 8.09
N PHE A 419 -9.21 -4.50 8.20
CA PHE A 419 -9.73 -3.14 8.06
C PHE A 419 -10.46 -2.95 6.72
N LYS A 420 -9.81 -3.31 5.60
CA LYS A 420 -10.39 -3.16 4.25
C LYS A 420 -11.73 -3.90 4.12
N HIS A 421 -11.79 -5.15 4.55
CA HIS A 421 -13.00 -5.96 4.43
C HIS A 421 -14.13 -5.51 5.37
N HIS A 422 -13.83 -5.09 6.60
CA HIS A 422 -14.85 -4.48 7.47
C HIS A 422 -15.38 -3.16 6.89
N LEU A 423 -14.51 -2.37 6.27
CA LEU A 423 -14.90 -1.15 5.60
C LEU A 423 -15.80 -1.46 4.40
N ASP A 424 -15.47 -2.45 3.58
CA ASP A 424 -16.29 -2.87 2.44
C ASP A 424 -17.67 -3.38 2.88
N LEU A 425 -17.77 -4.07 4.02
CA LEU A 425 -19.03 -4.53 4.62
C LEU A 425 -19.87 -3.42 5.31
N GLY A 426 -19.30 -2.24 5.57
CA GLY A 426 -19.97 -1.17 6.30
C GLY A 426 -19.96 -1.31 7.83
N HIS A 427 -19.12 -2.20 8.35
CA HIS A 427 -18.88 -2.40 9.78
C HIS A 427 -17.94 -1.32 10.34
N ASN A 428 -18.42 -0.08 10.42
CA ASN A 428 -17.60 1.11 10.69
C ASN A 428 -16.86 1.07 12.04
N SER A 429 -17.51 0.59 13.10
CA SER A 429 -16.90 0.50 14.43
C SER A 429 -15.81 -0.57 14.49
N GLN A 430 -16.05 -1.74 13.90
CA GLN A 430 -15.03 -2.80 13.82
C GLN A 430 -13.86 -2.40 12.91
N ALA A 431 -14.13 -1.70 11.80
CA ALA A 431 -13.07 -1.16 10.94
C ALA A 431 -12.19 -0.17 11.71
N TYR A 432 -12.79 0.75 12.48
CA TYR A 432 -12.05 1.68 13.32
C TYR A 432 -11.22 0.96 14.40
N GLU A 433 -11.77 -0.07 15.05
CA GLU A 433 -11.04 -0.87 16.03
C GLU A 433 -9.80 -1.55 15.39
N ALA A 434 -9.98 -2.19 14.23
CA ALA A 434 -8.87 -2.81 13.48
C ALA A 434 -7.78 -1.79 13.13
N LEU A 435 -8.15 -0.57 12.74
CA LEU A 435 -7.23 0.52 12.42
C LEU A 435 -6.36 0.94 13.61
N THR A 436 -6.94 1.00 14.82
CA THR A 436 -6.18 1.37 16.02
C THR A 436 -5.14 0.34 16.43
N GLN A 437 -5.30 -0.91 16.00
CA GLN A 437 -4.41 -2.03 16.31
C GLN A 437 -3.27 -2.21 15.28
N ILE A 438 -3.21 -1.41 14.22
CA ILE A 438 -2.15 -1.48 13.21
C ILE A 438 -0.82 -0.98 13.82
N PRO A 439 0.25 -1.79 13.84
CA PRO A 439 1.53 -1.40 14.45
C PRO A 439 2.34 -0.42 13.59
N ASP A 440 2.10 -0.39 12.27
CA ASP A 440 2.78 0.49 11.32
C ASP A 440 2.03 1.82 11.16
N SER A 441 2.67 2.91 11.57
CA SER A 441 2.12 4.27 11.49
C SER A 441 1.81 4.69 10.05
N SER A 442 2.61 4.28 9.06
CA SER A 442 2.40 4.68 7.66
C SER A 442 1.10 4.07 7.11
N ARG A 443 0.96 2.74 7.22
CA ARG A 443 -0.25 2.01 6.84
C ARG A 443 -1.47 2.45 7.63
N GLN A 444 -1.32 2.78 8.91
CA GLN A 444 -2.40 3.30 9.74
C GLN A 444 -2.95 4.63 9.20
N LEU A 445 -2.09 5.55 8.75
CA LEU A 445 -2.52 6.82 8.15
C LEU A 445 -3.20 6.61 6.80
N ASP A 446 -2.74 5.66 5.98
CA ASP A 446 -3.39 5.33 4.71
C ASP A 446 -4.78 4.70 4.91
N CYS A 447 -4.90 3.78 5.88
CA CYS A 447 -6.20 3.24 6.28
C CYS A 447 -7.11 4.34 6.85
N LEU A 448 -6.58 5.28 7.63
CA LEU A 448 -7.35 6.40 8.17
C LEU A 448 -7.88 7.30 7.07
N ARG A 449 -7.05 7.63 6.08
CA ARG A 449 -7.47 8.35 4.88
C ARG A 449 -8.60 7.59 4.19
N GLN A 450 -8.45 6.30 3.93
CA GLN A 450 -9.50 5.51 3.29
C GLN A 450 -10.81 5.49 4.09
N LEU A 451 -10.74 5.35 5.42
CA LEU A 451 -11.90 5.37 6.31
C LEU A 451 -12.67 6.69 6.21
N VAL A 452 -11.99 7.83 6.35
CA VAL A 452 -12.60 9.17 6.26
C VAL A 452 -13.32 9.33 4.93
N VAL A 453 -12.72 8.84 3.86
CA VAL A 453 -13.20 9.00 2.49
C VAL A 453 -14.45 8.19 2.24
N VAL A 454 -14.39 6.88 2.55
CA VAL A 454 -15.51 5.98 2.36
C VAL A 454 -16.70 6.39 3.24
N LEU A 455 -16.47 6.84 4.48
CA LEU A 455 -17.54 7.33 5.35
C LEU A 455 -18.19 8.62 4.82
N CYS A 456 -17.39 9.54 4.26
CA CYS A 456 -17.92 10.73 3.61
C CYS A 456 -18.72 10.40 2.35
N GLU A 457 -18.24 9.50 1.49
CA GLU A 457 -18.94 9.05 0.28
C GLU A 457 -20.26 8.33 0.62
N ARG A 458 -20.28 7.55 1.71
CA ARG A 458 -21.49 6.89 2.24
C ARG A 458 -22.41 7.80 3.04
N SER A 459 -22.06 9.07 3.22
CA SER A 459 -22.80 10.04 4.05
C SER A 459 -22.98 9.62 5.52
N GLN A 460 -22.11 8.76 6.05
CA GLN A 460 -22.12 8.29 7.44
C GLN A 460 -21.29 9.21 8.34
N LEU A 461 -21.69 10.48 8.40
CA LEU A 461 -20.92 11.55 9.05
C LEU A 461 -20.95 11.49 10.59
N GLN A 462 -21.99 10.88 11.16
CA GLN A 462 -22.14 10.76 12.62
C GLN A 462 -21.03 9.89 13.21
N ASP A 463 -20.81 8.69 12.66
CA ASP A 463 -19.75 7.78 13.09
C ASP A 463 -18.38 8.47 13.05
N LEU A 464 -18.12 9.23 11.98
CA LEU A 464 -16.86 9.97 11.82
C LEU A 464 -16.63 10.99 12.94
N VAL A 465 -17.68 11.63 13.46
CA VAL A 465 -17.54 12.63 14.53
C VAL A 465 -17.40 11.95 15.90
N GLU A 466 -18.11 10.84 16.11
CA GLU A 466 -18.21 10.13 17.40
C GLU A 466 -16.97 9.29 17.73
N PHE A 467 -16.21 8.78 16.75
CA PHE A 467 -15.06 7.91 17.01
C PHE A 467 -13.97 8.57 17.88
N PRO A 468 -13.33 7.87 18.83
CA PRO A 468 -12.43 8.51 19.80
C PRO A 468 -11.08 9.03 19.24
N TYR A 469 -10.65 8.61 18.04
CA TYR A 469 -9.36 8.95 17.37
C TYR A 469 -8.14 9.08 18.28
N VAL A 470 -7.91 8.12 19.17
CA VAL A 470 -6.79 8.15 20.12
C VAL A 470 -5.47 8.37 19.36
N ASN A 471 -4.76 9.46 19.67
CA ASN A 471 -3.52 9.91 19.01
C ASN A 471 -3.60 10.21 17.49
N LEU A 472 -4.77 10.16 16.86
CA LEU A 472 -4.98 10.41 15.42
C LEU A 472 -5.77 11.69 15.13
N HIS A 473 -6.15 12.45 16.16
CA HIS A 473 -7.00 13.65 16.03
C HIS A 473 -6.48 14.67 15.02
N ASN A 474 -5.20 15.05 15.11
CA ASN A 474 -4.62 16.06 14.22
C ASN A 474 -4.57 15.57 12.78
N GLU A 475 -4.34 14.26 12.58
CA GLU A 475 -4.30 13.63 11.26
C GLU A 475 -5.69 13.63 10.62
N VAL A 476 -6.74 13.30 11.38
CA VAL A 476 -8.13 13.37 10.88
C VAL A 476 -8.50 14.79 10.47
N VAL A 477 -8.18 15.78 11.30
CA VAL A 477 -8.42 17.20 10.98
C VAL A 477 -7.66 17.58 9.71
N GLY A 478 -6.37 17.26 9.61
CA GLY A 478 -5.57 17.55 8.42
C GLY A 478 -6.09 16.86 7.15
N ILE A 479 -6.59 15.63 7.26
CA ILE A 479 -7.21 14.90 6.14
C ILE A 479 -8.51 15.60 5.70
N ILE A 480 -9.42 15.90 6.63
CA ILE A 480 -10.69 16.58 6.31
C ILE A 480 -10.42 17.99 5.74
N GLU A 481 -9.46 18.72 6.29
CA GLU A 481 -9.09 20.06 5.85
C GLU A 481 -8.47 20.04 4.44
N SER A 482 -7.57 19.09 4.16
CA SER A 482 -6.99 18.90 2.82
C SER A 482 -8.05 18.55 1.78
N ARG A 483 -9.04 17.72 2.16
CA ARG A 483 -10.18 17.36 1.30
C ARG A 483 -11.14 18.53 1.09
N ALA A 484 -11.44 19.29 2.14
CA ALA A 484 -12.28 20.48 2.06
C ALA A 484 -11.70 21.52 1.09
N ARG A 485 -10.37 21.68 1.03
CA ARG A 485 -9.70 22.56 0.07
C ARG A 485 -9.66 22.01 -1.35
N ALA A 486 -9.67 20.69 -1.52
CA ALA A 486 -9.52 20.03 -2.81
C ALA A 486 -10.87 19.78 -3.53
N VAL A 487 -11.97 19.64 -2.78
CA VAL A 487 -13.29 19.25 -3.30
C VAL A 487 -14.25 20.44 -3.29
N ASP A 488 -15.05 20.58 -4.36
CA ASP A 488 -16.07 21.63 -4.47
C ASP A 488 -17.18 21.47 -3.41
N LEU A 489 -17.51 22.58 -2.73
CA LEU A 489 -18.53 22.66 -1.66
C LEU A 489 -19.88 22.11 -2.09
N MET A 490 -20.22 22.21 -3.38
CA MET A 490 -21.52 21.79 -3.90
C MET A 490 -21.71 20.26 -3.91
N THR A 491 -20.64 19.48 -3.74
CA THR A 491 -20.70 18.01 -3.76
C THR A 491 -20.72 17.41 -2.35
N HIS A 492 -19.85 17.87 -1.45
CA HIS A 492 -19.75 17.38 -0.08
C HIS A 492 -19.41 18.52 0.89
N ASN A 493 -20.20 18.67 1.95
CA ASN A 493 -20.04 19.75 2.95
C ASN A 493 -18.93 19.44 3.98
N TYR A 494 -17.69 19.23 3.53
CA TYR A 494 -16.55 18.93 4.42
C TYR A 494 -16.30 20.01 5.48
N TYR A 495 -16.61 21.27 5.16
CA TYR A 495 -16.51 22.39 6.10
C TYR A 495 -17.54 22.32 7.24
N GLU A 496 -18.79 21.94 6.95
CA GLU A 496 -19.81 21.72 7.98
C GLU A 496 -19.47 20.51 8.86
N LEU A 497 -18.90 19.47 8.25
CA LEU A 497 -18.39 18.30 8.95
C LEU A 497 -17.25 18.67 9.91
N LEU A 498 -16.28 19.46 9.44
CA LEU A 498 -15.18 19.95 10.26
C LEU A 498 -15.69 20.80 11.43
N TYR A 499 -16.66 21.67 11.18
CA TYR A 499 -17.34 22.47 12.19
C TYR A 499 -18.05 21.58 13.24
N ALA A 500 -18.85 20.61 12.80
CA ALA A 500 -19.52 19.66 13.69
C ALA A 500 -18.52 18.84 14.52
N PHE A 501 -17.41 18.42 13.90
CA PHE A 501 -16.33 17.70 14.55
C PHE A 501 -15.69 18.49 15.70
N HIS A 502 -15.37 19.77 15.47
CA HIS A 502 -14.80 20.63 16.52
C HIS A 502 -15.78 20.96 17.65
N ILE A 503 -17.07 21.13 17.33
CA ILE A 503 -18.12 21.37 18.33
C ILE A 503 -18.30 20.17 19.24
N TYR A 504 -18.44 18.98 18.66
CA TYR A 504 -18.66 17.75 19.40
C TYR A 504 -17.55 17.48 20.42
N ARG A 505 -16.29 17.77 20.07
CA ARG A 505 -15.13 17.61 20.95
C ARG A 505 -14.82 18.82 21.84
N HIS A 506 -15.65 19.87 21.79
CA HIS A 506 -15.44 21.11 22.53
C HIS A 506 -14.07 21.78 22.31
N ASN A 507 -13.48 21.63 21.12
CA ASN A 507 -12.17 22.17 20.79
C ASN A 507 -12.29 23.50 20.03
N TYR A 508 -12.71 24.54 20.76
CA TYR A 508 -12.94 25.90 20.22
C TYR A 508 -11.62 26.69 20.14
N ARG A 509 -10.75 26.36 19.18
CA ARG A 509 -9.54 27.17 18.94
C ARG A 509 -9.83 28.31 17.98
N LYS A 510 -9.17 29.45 18.21
CA LYS A 510 -9.21 30.61 17.31
C LYS A 510 -8.70 30.26 15.90
N GLU A 511 -7.79 29.30 15.81
CA GLU A 511 -7.20 28.77 14.58
C GLU A 511 -8.25 28.14 13.63
N TYR A 512 -9.43 27.76 14.16
CA TYR A 512 -10.50 27.13 13.37
C TYR A 512 -11.66 28.11 13.03
N ALA A 513 -11.44 29.42 13.21
CA ALA A 513 -12.44 30.45 12.88
C ALA A 513 -12.18 31.02 11.47
N TRP A 514 -12.79 30.40 10.46
CA TRP A 514 -12.67 30.79 9.05
C TRP A 514 -14.06 31.04 8.44
N ILE A 515 -14.13 31.96 7.47
CA ILE A 515 -15.34 32.24 6.70
C ILE A 515 -15.15 31.70 5.29
N VAL A 516 -16.08 30.88 4.83
CA VAL A 516 -16.11 30.41 3.44
C VAL A 516 -16.90 31.41 2.61
N GLN A 517 -16.23 32.06 1.67
CA GLN A 517 -16.89 32.90 0.67
C GLN A 517 -16.68 32.32 -0.73
N PRO A 518 -17.71 32.29 -1.59
CA PRO A 518 -17.50 32.06 -3.02
C PRO A 518 -16.58 33.16 -3.55
N ALA A 519 -15.45 32.83 -4.20
CA ALA A 519 -14.46 33.84 -4.61
C ALA A 519 -15.12 34.98 -5.39
N SER A 520 -14.68 36.19 -5.07
CA SER A 520 -15.16 37.44 -5.66
C SER A 520 -14.87 37.46 -7.17
N GLY A 521 -15.85 36.95 -7.91
CA GLY A 521 -15.81 36.65 -9.34
C GLY A 521 -16.98 35.75 -9.76
N ALA A 522 -17.60 35.05 -8.80
CA ALA A 522 -18.74 34.16 -9.03
C ALA A 522 -20.12 34.82 -8.97
N LEU A 523 -20.26 36.15 -8.91
CA LEU A 523 -21.56 36.80 -8.74
C LEU A 523 -21.88 37.93 -9.73
N TYR A 524 -22.97 37.66 -10.46
CA TYR A 524 -23.81 38.51 -11.30
C TYR A 524 -23.31 38.77 -12.73
N ASP A 525 -23.54 37.79 -13.60
CA ASP A 525 -23.94 38.11 -14.98
C ASP A 525 -25.13 39.08 -14.87
N ARG A 526 -24.98 40.31 -15.37
CA ARG A 526 -26.08 41.29 -15.40
C ARG A 526 -27.29 40.63 -16.07
N PRO A 527 -28.53 40.75 -15.54
CA PRO A 527 -29.70 40.32 -16.27
C PRO A 527 -29.73 41.05 -17.62
N GLY A 528 -29.43 40.34 -18.71
CA GLY A 528 -29.36 40.90 -20.07
C GLY A 528 -27.96 40.98 -20.72
N ALA A 529 -26.88 40.50 -20.09
CA ALA A 529 -25.61 40.35 -20.80
C ALA A 529 -25.68 39.14 -21.75
N SER A 530 -25.36 39.36 -23.03
CA SER A 530 -25.34 38.29 -24.04
C SER A 530 -24.18 37.32 -23.76
N PRO A 531 -24.38 35.98 -23.84
CA PRO A 531 -23.32 35.01 -23.64
C PRO A 531 -22.14 35.29 -24.59
N LYS A 532 -20.91 35.27 -24.06
CA LYS A 532 -19.70 35.38 -24.89
C LYS A 532 -19.67 34.19 -25.86
N ARG A 533 -19.61 34.51 -27.15
CA ARG A 533 -19.53 33.55 -28.24
C ARG A 533 -18.12 33.56 -28.82
N ASN A 534 -17.67 32.40 -29.25
CA ASN A 534 -16.39 32.25 -29.96
C ASN A 534 -16.46 32.90 -31.34
N HIS A 535 -15.33 32.97 -32.03
CA HIS A 535 -15.27 33.42 -33.43
C HIS A 535 -16.24 32.66 -34.35
N ASP A 536 -16.64 31.44 -33.97
CA ASP A 536 -17.59 30.58 -34.69
C ASP A 536 -19.05 30.68 -34.19
N GLY A 537 -19.37 31.58 -33.26
CA GLY A 537 -20.74 31.83 -32.82
C GLY A 537 -21.31 30.85 -31.78
N GLU A 538 -20.54 29.87 -31.32
CA GLU A 538 -20.92 28.97 -30.22
C GLU A 538 -20.70 29.63 -28.86
N CYS A 539 -21.64 29.43 -27.93
CA CYS A 539 -21.52 29.92 -26.55
C CYS A 539 -20.43 29.13 -25.81
N THR A 540 -19.37 29.79 -25.35
CA THR A 540 -18.46 29.17 -24.40
C THR A 540 -19.15 28.97 -23.06
N ALA A 541 -19.21 27.73 -22.58
CA ALA A 541 -19.49 27.47 -21.18
C ALA A 541 -18.41 28.17 -20.35
N ALA A 542 -18.82 29.02 -19.40
CA ALA A 542 -17.89 29.60 -18.44
C ALA A 542 -17.18 28.47 -17.68
N PRO A 543 -15.88 28.59 -17.36
CA PRO A 543 -15.22 27.61 -16.52
C PRO A 543 -15.92 27.62 -15.15
N THR A 544 -16.56 26.51 -14.80
CA THR A 544 -17.28 26.31 -13.53
C THR A 544 -16.34 26.10 -12.33
N ASN A 545 -15.08 26.52 -12.42
CA ASN A 545 -14.24 26.64 -11.24
C ASN A 545 -14.60 27.96 -10.54
N ARG A 546 -15.74 27.94 -9.84
CA ARG A 546 -16.01 28.89 -8.77
C ARG A 546 -15.01 28.57 -7.66
N GLN A 547 -13.83 29.16 -7.76
CA GLN A 547 -12.84 29.08 -6.70
C GLN A 547 -13.50 29.57 -5.40
N ILE A 548 -13.26 28.86 -4.31
CA ILE A 548 -13.77 29.20 -2.99
C ILE A 548 -12.60 29.83 -2.24
N GLU A 549 -12.85 30.99 -1.64
CA GLU A 549 -11.83 31.70 -0.87
C GLU A 549 -12.15 31.52 0.61
N ILE A 550 -11.19 30.95 1.34
CA ILE A 550 -11.24 30.85 2.80
C ILE A 550 -10.69 32.18 3.33
N LEU A 551 -11.54 32.98 3.97
CA LEU A 551 -11.16 34.26 4.54
C LEU A 551 -10.88 34.11 6.04
N GLU A 552 -9.71 34.55 6.46
CA GLU A 552 -9.36 34.70 7.87
C GLU A 552 -9.72 36.10 8.38
N LEU A 553 -9.71 36.30 9.71
CA LEU A 553 -10.01 37.59 10.31
C LEU A 553 -9.07 38.70 9.79
N GLU A 554 -7.78 38.39 9.61
CA GLU A 554 -6.80 39.34 9.08
C GLU A 554 -7.16 39.80 7.66
N ASP A 555 -7.73 38.93 6.83
CA ASP A 555 -8.10 39.26 5.46
C ASP A 555 -9.36 40.12 5.43
N LEU A 556 -10.31 39.88 6.33
CA LEU A 556 -11.47 40.76 6.52
C LEU A 556 -11.08 42.14 7.03
N GLU A 557 -10.09 42.21 7.93
CA GLU A 557 -9.54 43.47 8.41
C GLU A 557 -8.86 44.26 7.27
N LYS A 558 -8.11 43.57 6.40
CA LYS A 558 -7.52 44.16 5.18
C LYS A 558 -8.60 44.68 4.24
N GLU A 559 -9.61 43.89 3.89
CA GLU A 559 -10.72 44.29 3.03
C GLU A 559 -11.50 45.49 3.60
N CYS A 560 -11.78 45.48 4.91
CA CYS A 560 -12.44 46.59 5.59
C CYS A 560 -11.58 47.87 5.55
N SER A 561 -10.27 47.75 5.76
CA SER A 561 -9.34 48.88 5.68
C SER A 561 -9.26 49.46 4.26
N LEU A 562 -9.28 48.62 3.23
CA LEU A 562 -9.25 49.02 1.83
C LEU A 562 -10.58 49.70 1.42
N ALA A 563 -11.71 49.16 1.85
CA ALA A 563 -13.02 49.77 1.63
C ALA A 563 -13.11 51.16 2.31
N ARG A 564 -12.59 51.28 3.55
CA ARG A 564 -12.56 52.55 4.28
C ARG A 564 -11.67 53.58 3.59
N THR A 565 -10.49 53.20 3.12
CA THR A 565 -9.60 54.12 2.39
C THR A 565 -10.18 54.57 1.06
N ARG A 566 -10.84 53.67 0.31
CA ARG A 566 -11.63 54.04 -0.89
C ARG A 566 -12.72 55.05 -0.58
N LEU A 567 -13.44 54.88 0.52
CA LEU A 567 -14.46 55.84 0.96
C LEU A 567 -13.86 57.20 1.33
N THR A 568 -12.75 57.23 2.06
CA THR A 568 -12.07 58.48 2.42
C THR A 568 -11.55 59.22 1.19
N LEU A 569 -10.98 58.50 0.21
CA LEU A 569 -10.57 59.10 -1.06
C LEU A 569 -11.77 59.66 -1.84
N ALA A 570 -12.88 58.91 -1.91
CA ALA A 570 -14.10 59.36 -2.57
C ALA A 570 -14.70 60.65 -1.97
N GLN A 571 -14.56 60.84 -0.66
CA GLN A 571 -15.02 62.05 0.03
C GLN A 571 -14.14 63.28 -0.26
N HIS A 572 -12.82 63.07 -0.44
CA HIS A 572 -11.87 64.14 -0.72
C HIS A 572 -11.79 64.51 -2.21
N ASP A 573 -11.84 63.52 -3.10
CA ASP A 573 -11.81 63.71 -4.55
C ASP A 573 -12.91 62.87 -5.23
N PRO A 574 -14.08 63.47 -5.50
CA PRO A 574 -15.18 62.80 -6.19
C PRO A 574 -14.83 62.32 -7.60
N SER A 575 -13.79 62.87 -8.24
CA SER A 575 -13.38 62.47 -9.59
C SER A 575 -12.58 61.17 -9.62
N ALA A 576 -11.91 60.83 -8.51
CA ALA A 576 -11.11 59.61 -8.35
C ALA A 576 -11.94 58.35 -8.04
N VAL A 577 -13.24 58.49 -7.78
CA VAL A 577 -14.15 57.41 -7.33
C VAL A 577 -14.22 56.24 -8.32
N ALA A 578 -14.30 56.53 -9.62
CA ALA A 578 -14.41 55.51 -10.65
C ALA A 578 -13.15 54.63 -10.74
N VAL A 579 -11.98 55.22 -10.48
CA VAL A 579 -10.69 54.51 -10.49
C VAL A 579 -10.53 53.73 -9.19
N ALA A 580 -10.76 54.38 -8.05
CA ALA A 580 -10.58 53.82 -6.70
C ALA A 580 -11.40 52.56 -6.41
N GLY A 581 -12.60 52.42 -7.00
CA GLY A 581 -13.46 51.25 -6.81
C GLY A 581 -12.88 49.94 -7.32
N SER A 582 -11.99 50.01 -8.31
CA SER A 582 -11.32 48.84 -8.91
C SER A 582 -9.83 48.74 -8.60
N SER A 583 -9.26 49.77 -7.94
CA SER A 583 -7.83 49.84 -7.68
C SER A 583 -7.34 48.83 -6.66
N SER A 584 -6.17 48.26 -6.92
CA SER A 584 -5.41 47.44 -5.95
C SER A 584 -4.93 48.29 -4.77
N ALA A 585 -4.46 47.64 -3.70
CA ALA A 585 -3.90 48.35 -2.54
C ALA A 585 -2.70 49.24 -2.92
N GLU A 586 -1.84 48.80 -3.85
CA GLU A 586 -0.69 49.57 -4.34
C GLU A 586 -1.11 50.81 -5.14
N GLU A 587 -2.06 50.64 -6.07
CA GLU A 587 -2.63 51.75 -6.83
C GLU A 587 -3.34 52.75 -5.91
N MET A 588 -4.05 52.26 -4.89
CA MET A 588 -4.67 53.11 -3.87
C MET A 588 -3.64 53.95 -3.12
N VAL A 589 -2.46 53.42 -2.78
CA VAL A 589 -1.38 54.21 -2.16
C VAL A 589 -0.97 55.37 -3.08
N THR A 590 -0.81 55.13 -4.38
CA THR A 590 -0.43 56.19 -5.33
C THR A 590 -1.50 57.28 -5.44
N LEU A 591 -2.78 56.90 -5.46
CA LEU A 591 -3.91 57.84 -5.51
C LEU A 591 -4.01 58.67 -4.22
N LEU A 592 -3.82 58.05 -3.06
CA LEU A 592 -3.81 58.74 -1.76
C LEU A 592 -2.66 59.75 -1.66
N VAL A 593 -1.48 59.39 -2.17
CA VAL A 593 -0.31 60.28 -2.24
C VAL A 593 -0.56 61.48 -3.17
N GLN A 594 -1.20 61.26 -4.32
CA GLN A 594 -1.59 62.34 -5.24
C GLN A 594 -2.61 63.29 -4.58
N ALA A 595 -3.63 62.74 -3.91
CA ALA A 595 -4.63 63.51 -3.14
C ALA A 595 -4.02 64.24 -1.93
N GLY A 596 -2.85 63.81 -1.44
CA GLY A 596 -2.19 64.38 -0.28
C GLY A 596 -2.73 63.85 1.05
N LEU A 597 -3.25 62.62 1.09
CA LEU A 597 -3.73 61.93 2.29
C LEU A 597 -2.69 60.92 2.80
N PHE A 598 -1.53 61.42 3.21
CA PHE A 598 -0.36 60.64 3.63
C PHE A 598 -0.60 59.77 4.87
N ASP A 599 -1.29 60.25 5.92
CA ASP A 599 -1.58 59.42 7.11
C ASP A 599 -2.37 58.16 6.75
N THR A 600 -3.38 58.31 5.89
CA THR A 600 -4.19 57.18 5.43
C THR A 600 -3.40 56.25 4.52
N ALA A 601 -2.50 56.79 3.69
CA ALA A 601 -1.59 56.00 2.85
C ALA A 601 -0.61 55.18 3.69
N ILE A 602 -0.07 55.76 4.78
CA ILE A 602 0.82 55.07 5.72
C ILE A 602 0.07 53.94 6.43
N SER A 603 -1.15 54.20 6.92
CA SER A 603 -1.99 53.17 7.54
C SER A 603 -2.26 52.01 6.58
N LEU A 604 -2.57 52.30 5.31
CA LEU A 604 -2.80 51.27 4.31
C LEU A 604 -1.54 50.46 4.02
N CYS A 605 -0.38 51.13 3.89
CA CYS A 605 0.90 50.46 3.70
C CYS A 605 1.25 49.54 4.87
N GLN A 606 0.94 49.94 6.12
CA GLN A 606 1.16 49.10 7.29
C GLN A 606 0.25 47.87 7.32
N THR A 607 -1.04 48.03 6.99
CA THR A 607 -2.01 46.93 6.95
C THR A 607 -1.68 45.90 5.87
N PHE A 608 -1.25 46.34 4.68
CA PHE A 608 -0.89 45.47 3.55
C PHE A 608 0.60 45.12 3.46
N LYS A 609 1.41 45.58 4.43
CA LYS A 609 2.88 45.42 4.45
C LYS A 609 3.58 45.91 3.17
N LEU A 610 3.10 47.02 2.60
CA LEU A 610 3.65 47.66 1.40
C LEU A 610 4.80 48.62 1.75
N PRO A 611 5.71 48.92 0.80
CA PRO A 611 6.80 49.87 1.03
C PRO A 611 6.27 51.30 1.20
N LEU A 612 6.75 52.02 2.22
CA LEU A 612 6.39 53.43 2.45
C LEU A 612 7.13 54.42 1.52
N THR A 613 8.07 53.95 0.71
CA THR A 613 8.88 54.77 -0.20
C THR A 613 8.05 55.72 -1.07
N PRO A 614 6.96 55.29 -1.73
CA PRO A 614 6.14 56.17 -2.57
C PRO A 614 5.48 57.32 -1.79
N VAL A 615 5.17 57.10 -0.51
CA VAL A 615 4.59 58.11 0.38
C VAL A 615 5.62 59.20 0.68
N PHE A 616 6.86 58.83 1.00
CA PHE A 616 7.94 59.77 1.27
C PHE A 616 8.38 60.54 0.02
N GLU A 617 8.48 59.88 -1.15
CA GLU A 617 8.76 60.57 -2.42
C GLU A 617 7.67 61.57 -2.79
N GLY A 618 6.41 61.16 -2.62
CA GLY A 618 5.27 62.02 -2.91
C GLY A 618 5.20 63.22 -1.98
N LEU A 619 5.45 63.04 -0.69
CA LEU A 619 5.49 64.13 0.29
C LEU A 619 6.66 65.08 0.00
N ALA A 620 7.86 64.56 -0.26
CA ALA A 620 9.03 65.36 -0.64
C ALA A 620 8.76 66.17 -1.92
N PHE A 621 8.14 65.54 -2.93
CA PHE A 621 7.76 66.22 -4.17
C PHE A 621 6.72 67.34 -3.94
N LYS A 622 5.73 67.14 -3.05
CA LYS A 622 4.80 68.21 -2.67
C LYS A 622 5.51 69.36 -1.93
N CYS A 623 6.47 69.07 -1.07
CA CYS A 623 7.29 70.09 -0.39
C CYS A 623 8.09 70.93 -1.41
N ILE A 624 8.73 70.28 -2.38
CA ILE A 624 9.45 70.95 -3.48
C ILE A 624 8.49 71.84 -4.28
N LYS A 625 7.33 71.31 -4.69
CA LYS A 625 6.33 72.05 -5.45
C LYS A 625 5.83 73.29 -4.71
N LEU A 626 5.72 73.22 -3.38
CA LEU A 626 5.35 74.37 -2.54
C LEU A 626 6.47 75.41 -2.41
N GLN A 627 7.72 74.97 -2.31
CA GLN A 627 8.87 75.89 -2.21
C GLN A 627 9.02 76.77 -3.46
N PHE A 628 8.72 76.23 -4.65
CA PHE A 628 8.73 76.97 -5.91
C PHE A 628 7.34 77.46 -6.34
N GLY A 629 6.31 77.20 -5.54
CA GLY A 629 4.92 77.56 -5.82
C GLY A 629 4.62 78.99 -5.41
N GLY A 630 3.77 79.69 -6.18
CA GLY A 630 3.24 81.00 -5.81
C GLY A 630 2.21 80.94 -4.67
N GLU A 631 1.64 82.09 -4.31
CA GLU A 631 0.67 82.23 -3.21
C GLU A 631 -0.54 81.29 -3.33
N ALA A 632 -1.00 81.00 -4.55
CA ALA A 632 -2.10 80.07 -4.81
C ALA A 632 -1.78 78.63 -4.35
N ALA A 633 -0.55 78.17 -4.57
CA ALA A 633 -0.11 76.84 -4.14
C ALA A 633 -0.03 76.75 -2.61
N GLN A 634 0.34 77.84 -1.94
CA GLN A 634 0.37 77.91 -0.47
C GLN A 634 -1.05 77.91 0.13
N ALA A 635 -2.03 78.54 -0.53
CA ALA A 635 -3.42 78.50 -0.09
C ALA A 635 -4.03 77.10 -0.19
N GLU A 636 -3.76 76.37 -1.28
CA GLU A 636 -4.19 74.98 -1.47
C GLU A 636 -3.47 74.00 -0.52
N ALA A 637 -2.26 74.36 -0.06
CA ALA A 637 -1.45 73.51 0.81
C ALA A 637 -2.11 73.21 2.16
N TRP A 638 -2.78 74.21 2.74
CA TRP A 638 -3.40 74.09 4.06
C TRP A 638 -4.49 73.02 4.10
N ALA A 639 -5.18 72.77 2.99
CA ALA A 639 -6.24 71.78 2.92
C ALA A 639 -5.71 70.35 3.11
N TRP A 640 -4.60 70.01 2.46
CA TRP A 640 -3.99 68.69 2.61
C TRP A 640 -3.11 68.59 3.86
N LEU A 641 -2.47 69.67 4.32
CA LEU A 641 -1.74 69.68 5.59
C LEU A 641 -2.67 69.42 6.77
N ALA A 642 -3.87 70.01 6.78
CA ALA A 642 -4.88 69.78 7.81
C ALA A 642 -5.42 68.34 7.83
N ALA A 643 -5.33 67.63 6.71
CA ALA A 643 -5.77 66.24 6.59
C ALA A 643 -4.78 65.21 7.16
N ASN A 644 -3.51 65.59 7.40
CA ASN A 644 -2.41 64.71 7.83
C ASN A 644 -1.94 65.00 9.26
N GLN A 645 -2.90 65.21 10.16
CA GLN A 645 -2.68 65.82 11.47
C GLN A 645 -1.48 65.26 12.25
N LEU A 646 -0.50 66.12 12.51
CA LEU A 646 0.36 66.01 13.69
C LEU A 646 -0.36 66.65 14.88
N SER A 647 -0.61 65.88 15.92
CA SER A 647 -1.27 66.29 17.16
C SER A 647 -0.46 67.28 18.04
N SER A 648 0.46 68.09 17.49
CA SER A 648 1.35 68.93 18.31
C SER A 648 1.84 70.24 17.72
N VAL A 649 1.17 70.82 16.71
CA VAL A 649 1.68 72.08 16.12
C VAL A 649 0.79 73.29 16.41
N ILE A 650 1.33 74.13 17.29
CA ILE A 650 0.91 75.49 17.57
C ILE A 650 0.99 76.29 16.27
N THR A 651 -0.14 76.78 15.77
CA THR A 651 -0.19 77.82 14.73
C THR A 651 0.35 79.13 15.31
N THR A 652 1.67 79.27 15.37
CA THR A 652 2.29 80.58 15.59
C THR A 652 2.08 81.41 14.34
N LYS A 653 1.70 82.69 14.48
CA LYS A 653 1.36 83.64 13.39
C LYS A 653 2.48 83.92 12.37
N GLU A 654 3.59 83.18 12.40
CA GLU A 654 4.82 83.47 11.65
C GLU A 654 5.34 82.31 10.78
N SER A 655 4.70 81.12 10.76
CA SER A 655 5.17 79.98 9.94
C SER A 655 4.41 79.88 8.61
N SER A 656 5.13 79.77 7.49
CA SER A 656 4.54 79.59 6.16
C SER A 656 4.05 78.16 5.96
N ALA A 657 3.16 77.93 4.98
CA ALA A 657 2.70 76.59 4.63
C ALA A 657 3.85 75.65 4.21
N THR A 658 4.90 76.23 3.62
CA THR A 658 6.13 75.51 3.23
C THR A 658 6.88 75.00 4.45
N ASP A 659 7.00 75.82 5.51
CA ASP A 659 7.69 75.44 6.75
C ASP A 659 6.97 74.27 7.45
N GLU A 660 5.64 74.30 7.45
CA GLU A 660 4.84 73.24 8.06
C GLU A 660 4.91 71.94 7.26
N ALA A 661 4.98 72.01 5.92
CA ALA A 661 5.18 70.84 5.08
C ALA A 661 6.55 70.17 5.31
N TRP A 662 7.61 70.95 5.46
CA TRP A 662 8.95 70.44 5.79
C TRP A 662 9.00 69.85 7.19
N ARG A 663 8.31 70.47 8.16
CA ARG A 663 8.17 69.94 9.51
C ARG A 663 7.43 68.60 9.51
N LEU A 664 6.36 68.47 8.73
CA LEU A 664 5.63 67.22 8.55
C LEU A 664 6.56 66.10 8.04
N LEU A 665 7.34 66.38 6.98
CA LEU A 665 8.31 65.43 6.45
C LEU A 665 9.35 65.01 7.50
N SER A 666 9.89 65.96 8.27
CA SER A 666 10.83 65.69 9.37
C SER A 666 10.23 64.75 10.41
N THR A 667 9.01 65.03 10.87
CA THR A 667 8.36 64.20 11.89
C THR A 667 8.03 62.79 11.39
N TYR A 668 7.67 62.61 10.12
CA TYR A 668 7.44 61.29 9.55
C TYR A 668 8.73 60.48 9.45
N LEU A 669 9.84 61.10 9.03
CA LEU A 669 11.15 60.45 8.99
C LEU A 669 11.65 60.06 10.39
N GLU A 670 11.34 60.86 11.42
CA GLU A 670 11.64 60.51 12.82
C GLU A 670 10.77 59.38 13.37
N ARG A 671 9.47 59.39 13.03
CA ARG A 671 8.49 58.41 13.52
C ARG A 671 8.67 57.03 12.89
N TYR A 672 9.08 56.96 11.63
CA TYR A 672 9.19 55.72 10.87
C TYR A 672 10.65 55.42 10.48
N LYS A 673 11.44 54.90 11.43
CA LYS A 673 12.84 54.49 11.21
C LYS A 673 12.94 53.03 10.77
N VAL A 674 13.80 52.75 9.79
CA VAL A 674 14.08 51.39 9.27
C VAL A 674 15.58 51.12 9.31
N GLN A 675 15.99 49.85 9.46
CA GLN A 675 17.38 49.43 9.66
C GLN A 675 18.39 49.97 8.61
N ASN A 676 17.97 50.26 7.37
CA ASN A 676 18.83 50.79 6.30
C ASN A 676 18.52 52.25 5.92
N ASN A 677 17.69 52.98 6.69
CA ASN A 677 17.33 54.38 6.44
C ASN A 677 16.95 54.74 5.00
N LEU A 678 16.34 53.78 4.30
CA LEU A 678 15.90 53.88 2.91
C LEU A 678 15.05 55.12 2.63
N TYR A 679 14.26 55.57 3.62
CA TYR A 679 13.40 56.75 3.47
C TYR A 679 14.19 58.06 3.43
N HIS A 680 15.28 58.17 4.21
CA HIS A 680 16.16 59.34 4.15
C HIS A 680 16.89 59.39 2.81
N HIS A 681 17.45 58.24 2.37
CA HIS A 681 18.07 58.12 1.04
C HIS A 681 17.11 58.55 -0.07
N CYS A 682 15.89 57.99 -0.05
CA CYS A 682 14.85 58.24 -1.02
C CYS A 682 14.47 59.73 -1.11
N VAL A 683 14.23 60.39 0.04
CA VAL A 683 13.93 61.82 0.10
C VAL A 683 15.11 62.64 -0.43
N ILE A 684 16.33 62.37 0.04
CA ILE A 684 17.54 63.11 -0.39
C ILE A 684 17.73 62.97 -1.91
N ASN A 685 17.65 61.75 -2.44
CA ASN A 685 17.76 61.47 -3.86
C ASN A 685 16.70 62.25 -4.65
N LYS A 686 15.46 62.32 -4.15
CA LYS A 686 14.39 63.10 -4.77
C LYS A 686 14.70 64.61 -4.77
N LEU A 687 15.16 65.17 -3.66
CA LEU A 687 15.52 66.59 -3.55
C LEU A 687 16.66 66.96 -4.50
N LEU A 688 17.72 66.16 -4.53
CA LEU A 688 18.87 66.36 -5.40
C LEU A 688 18.49 66.24 -6.89
N SER A 689 17.62 65.30 -7.25
CA SER A 689 17.11 65.17 -8.64
C SER A 689 16.35 66.40 -9.14
N HIS A 690 15.78 67.19 -8.22
CA HIS A 690 15.10 68.44 -8.54
C HIS A 690 15.97 69.69 -8.32
N GLY A 691 17.26 69.52 -7.99
CA GLY A 691 18.22 70.61 -7.79
C GLY A 691 17.95 71.46 -6.55
N VAL A 692 17.28 70.90 -5.53
CA VAL A 692 16.97 71.61 -4.28
C VAL A 692 18.09 71.39 -3.26
N PRO A 693 18.64 72.46 -2.64
CA PRO A 693 19.63 72.30 -1.58
C PRO A 693 19.03 71.56 -0.39
N LEU A 694 19.79 70.62 0.18
CA LEU A 694 19.33 69.78 1.28
C LEU A 694 19.20 70.60 2.57
N PRO A 695 18.08 70.48 3.32
CA PRO A 695 17.95 71.13 4.62
C PRO A 695 18.98 70.61 5.64
N ASN A 696 19.54 71.52 6.44
CA ASN A 696 20.55 71.19 7.46
C ASN A 696 20.12 70.10 8.45
N TRP A 697 18.83 70.08 8.83
CA TRP A 697 18.30 69.05 9.73
C TRP A 697 18.36 67.64 9.10
N LEU A 698 18.14 67.54 7.79
CA LEU A 698 18.15 66.27 7.04
C LEU A 698 19.58 65.78 6.79
N ILE A 699 20.50 66.69 6.50
CA ILE A 699 21.93 66.40 6.41
C ILE A 699 22.42 65.86 7.76
N ASN A 700 22.11 66.54 8.85
CA ASN A 700 22.54 66.14 10.19
C ASN A 700 21.92 64.81 10.63
N SER A 701 20.64 64.54 10.29
CA SER A 701 20.01 63.26 10.62
C SER A 701 20.60 62.10 9.83
N TYR A 702 20.98 62.31 8.56
CA TYR A 702 21.54 61.26 7.72
C TYR A 702 23.04 61.02 7.96
N LYS A 703 23.82 62.07 8.29
CA LYS A 703 25.23 61.97 8.73
C LYS A 703 25.41 61.01 9.90
N MET A 704 24.46 61.01 10.85
CA MET A 704 24.44 60.13 12.01
C MET A 704 24.29 58.64 11.67
N VAL A 705 23.85 58.34 10.45
CA VAL A 705 23.40 57.00 10.08
C VAL A 705 24.30 56.43 8.99
N ASP A 706 24.42 57.11 7.85
CA ASP A 706 25.29 56.67 6.75
C ASP A 706 25.89 57.87 5.99
N ALA A 707 26.99 58.40 6.51
CA ALA A 707 27.74 59.47 5.86
C ALA A 707 28.44 59.02 4.56
N ALA A 708 28.73 57.73 4.39
CA ALA A 708 29.40 57.20 3.21
C ALA A 708 28.44 57.10 2.01
N GLU A 709 27.17 56.81 2.25
CA GLU A 709 26.11 56.88 1.24
C GLU A 709 25.78 58.33 0.85
N LEU A 710 25.74 59.26 1.81
CA LEU A 710 25.57 60.68 1.52
C LEU A 710 26.67 61.23 0.59
N LEU A 711 27.92 60.83 0.83
CA LEU A 711 29.04 61.18 -0.04
C LEU A 711 28.84 60.66 -1.48
N ARG A 712 28.37 59.42 -1.63
CA ARG A 712 28.05 58.84 -2.95
C ARG A 712 26.90 59.58 -3.63
N LEU A 713 25.89 60.01 -2.87
CA LEU A 713 24.79 60.82 -3.41
C LEU A 713 25.28 62.18 -3.91
N TYR A 714 26.11 62.89 -3.16
CA TYR A 714 26.68 64.16 -3.64
C TYR A 714 27.54 63.99 -4.89
N LEU A 715 28.32 62.91 -4.98
CA LEU A 715 29.09 62.57 -6.18
C LEU A 715 28.20 62.29 -7.39
N ASN A 716 27.10 61.55 -7.21
CA ASN A 716 26.17 61.22 -8.30
C ASN A 716 25.47 62.46 -8.89
N TYR A 717 25.37 63.55 -8.12
CA TYR A 717 24.73 64.81 -8.54
C TYR A 717 25.75 65.94 -8.80
N ASP A 718 27.04 65.63 -8.93
CA ASP A 718 28.14 66.57 -9.20
C ASP A 718 28.28 67.72 -8.16
N LEU A 719 27.82 67.50 -6.91
CA LEU A 719 27.95 68.46 -5.80
C LEU A 719 29.32 68.33 -5.12
N LEU A 720 30.38 68.71 -5.85
CA LEU A 720 31.77 68.47 -5.43
C LEU A 720 32.19 69.27 -4.18
N GLU A 721 31.71 70.52 -4.02
CA GLU A 721 32.03 71.36 -2.86
C GLU A 721 31.47 70.78 -1.55
N GLU A 722 30.19 70.42 -1.56
CA GLU A 722 29.50 69.80 -0.40
C GLU A 722 30.09 68.42 -0.09
N ALA A 723 30.52 67.66 -1.10
CA ALA A 723 31.22 66.40 -0.93
C ALA A 723 32.59 66.58 -0.25
N VAL A 724 33.35 67.61 -0.65
CA VAL A 724 34.66 67.94 -0.03
C VAL A 724 34.50 68.34 1.43
N ASP A 725 33.49 69.14 1.74
CA ASP A 725 33.20 69.56 3.11
C ASP A 725 32.71 68.38 3.97
N LEU A 726 31.86 67.50 3.42
CA LEU A 726 31.45 66.27 4.10
C LEU A 726 32.65 65.34 4.40
N VAL A 727 33.56 65.13 3.44
CA VAL A 727 34.77 64.31 3.66
C VAL A 727 35.67 64.95 4.71
N SER A 728 35.86 66.27 4.65
CA SER A 728 36.67 67.00 5.63
C SER A 728 36.12 66.84 7.05
N GLU A 729 34.81 67.01 7.22
CA GLU A 729 34.12 66.81 8.49
C GLU A 729 34.15 65.35 8.95
N TYR A 730 34.00 64.39 8.03
CA TYR A 730 34.00 62.97 8.35
C TYR A 730 35.39 62.50 8.82
N VAL A 731 36.47 62.97 8.17
CA VAL A 731 37.84 62.72 8.62
C VAL A 731 38.08 63.32 10.01
N ASP A 732 37.66 64.57 10.25
CA ASP A 732 37.75 65.19 11.57
C ASP A 732 36.96 64.41 12.64
N ALA A 733 35.78 63.87 12.29
CA ALA A 733 34.95 63.04 13.15
C ALA A 733 35.61 61.71 13.53
N VAL A 734 36.22 61.00 12.57
CA VAL A 734 36.99 59.77 12.87
C VAL A 734 38.21 60.07 13.75
N LEU A 735 38.82 61.25 13.60
CA LEU A 735 39.89 61.75 14.45
C LEU A 735 39.42 62.26 15.83
N GLY A 736 38.12 62.19 16.13
CA GLY A 736 37.54 62.51 17.44
C GLY A 736 36.95 63.91 17.59
N LYS A 737 37.00 64.76 16.56
CA LYS A 737 36.37 66.09 16.58
C LYS A 737 34.93 65.99 16.07
N GLY A 738 33.95 66.16 16.95
CA GLY A 738 32.54 66.11 16.53
C GLY A 738 32.06 64.72 16.11
N HIS A 739 32.71 63.65 16.60
CA HIS A 739 32.37 62.25 16.32
C HIS A 739 30.90 61.90 16.60
N GLN A 740 30.29 62.60 17.57
CA GLN A 740 28.86 62.47 17.89
C GLN A 740 27.96 62.86 16.72
N TYR A 741 28.37 63.77 15.82
CA TYR A 741 27.57 64.21 14.67
C TYR A 741 27.47 63.17 13.54
N PHE A 742 28.34 62.15 13.57
CA PHE A 742 28.44 61.09 12.55
C PHE A 742 28.05 59.70 13.10
N GLY A 743 27.46 59.64 14.30
CA GLY A 743 27.08 58.37 14.92
C GLY A 743 28.27 57.47 15.31
N ILE A 744 29.48 58.02 15.39
CA ILE A 744 30.69 57.24 15.70
C ILE A 744 30.82 57.11 17.23
N GLU A 745 30.56 55.91 17.76
CA GLU A 745 30.65 55.60 19.19
C GLU A 745 32.08 55.71 19.73
N PHE A 746 33.05 55.20 18.97
CA PHE A 746 34.46 55.20 19.37
C PHE A 746 35.32 55.82 18.26
N PRO A 747 35.85 57.03 18.47
CA PRO A 747 36.82 57.61 17.54
C PRO A 747 38.15 56.85 17.59
N LEU A 748 39.05 57.15 16.64
CA LEU A 748 40.34 56.48 16.50
C LEU A 748 41.12 56.48 17.84
N SER A 749 41.28 55.30 18.43
CA SER A 749 41.99 55.06 19.68
C SER A 749 42.65 53.69 19.68
N ALA A 750 43.75 53.52 20.42
CA ALA A 750 44.47 52.26 20.55
C ALA A 750 43.66 51.13 21.23
N THR A 751 42.49 51.43 21.80
CA THR A 751 41.63 50.48 22.53
C THR A 751 40.28 50.20 21.86
N ALA A 752 39.96 50.90 20.78
CA ALA A 752 38.66 50.84 20.12
C ALA A 752 38.76 50.11 18.76
N PRO A 753 37.65 49.53 18.25
CA PRO A 753 37.61 48.98 16.89
C PRO A 753 37.89 50.07 15.83
N MET A 754 38.59 49.72 14.75
CA MET A 754 38.96 50.68 13.69
C MET A 754 37.74 51.06 12.84
N VAL A 755 37.44 52.36 12.77
CA VAL A 755 36.45 52.92 11.83
C VAL A 755 37.17 53.26 10.53
N TRP A 756 36.72 52.66 9.42
CA TRP A 756 37.32 52.84 8.10
C TRP A 756 36.62 53.95 7.32
N LEU A 757 37.40 54.79 6.63
CA LEU A 757 36.88 55.77 5.69
C LEU A 757 36.47 55.10 4.37
N PRO A 758 35.46 55.63 3.65
CA PRO A 758 35.05 55.13 2.35
C PRO A 758 36.04 55.55 1.26
N TYR A 759 37.22 54.95 1.26
CA TYR A 759 38.32 55.31 0.35
C TYR A 759 37.93 55.28 -1.13
N SER A 760 37.12 54.30 -1.55
CA SER A 760 36.67 54.23 -2.94
C SER A 760 35.87 55.45 -3.39
N SER A 761 34.98 55.97 -2.53
CA SER A 761 34.20 57.18 -2.82
C SER A 761 35.08 58.44 -2.75
N ILE A 762 36.07 58.46 -1.85
CA ILE A 762 37.03 59.57 -1.73
C ILE A 762 37.96 59.62 -2.96
N ASP A 763 38.42 58.47 -3.44
CA ASP A 763 39.23 58.38 -4.67
C ASP A 763 38.44 58.84 -5.89
N GLN A 764 37.15 58.47 -5.98
CA GLN A 764 36.23 58.97 -7.01
C GLN A 764 36.06 60.50 -6.93
N LEU A 765 35.93 61.07 -5.73
CA LEU A 765 35.87 62.52 -5.53
C LEU A 765 37.16 63.21 -6.01
N LEU A 766 38.33 62.66 -5.65
CA LEU A 766 39.63 63.19 -6.07
C LEU A 766 39.81 63.10 -7.59
N GLN A 767 39.31 62.03 -8.22
CA GLN A 767 39.30 61.90 -9.67
C GLN A 767 38.40 62.95 -10.32
N ALA A 768 37.15 63.11 -9.86
CA ALA A 768 36.20 64.10 -10.39
C ALA A 768 36.72 65.55 -10.25
N LEU A 769 37.40 65.86 -9.14
CA LEU A 769 38.07 67.15 -8.95
C LEU A 769 39.26 67.34 -9.92
N GLY A 770 39.94 66.25 -10.30
CA GLY A 770 41.10 66.25 -11.21
C GLY A 770 40.76 66.32 -12.70
N GLU A 771 39.56 65.92 -13.11
CA GLU A 771 39.12 65.92 -14.52
C GLU A 771 39.07 67.33 -15.14
N ASN A 772 38.85 68.37 -14.32
CA ASN A 772 38.88 69.79 -14.72
C ASN A 772 40.14 70.51 -14.17
N SER A 773 41.33 70.10 -14.64
CA SER A 773 42.64 70.66 -14.26
C SER A 773 42.84 72.17 -14.48
N ALA A 774 41.89 72.86 -15.16
CA ALA A 774 41.92 74.30 -15.39
C ALA A 774 41.26 75.12 -14.25
N ASN A 775 40.46 74.50 -13.37
CA ASN A 775 39.76 75.23 -12.32
C ASN A 775 40.64 75.31 -11.06
N SER A 776 41.18 76.50 -10.77
CA SER A 776 41.99 76.75 -9.57
C SER A 776 41.25 76.43 -8.27
N HIS A 777 39.91 76.50 -8.29
CA HIS A 777 39.07 76.14 -7.14
C HIS A 777 39.10 74.64 -6.86
N ASN A 778 38.96 73.79 -7.88
CA ASN A 778 39.00 72.33 -7.72
C ASN A 778 40.35 71.84 -7.22
N ILE A 779 41.44 72.49 -7.64
CA ILE A 779 42.80 72.19 -7.16
C ILE A 779 42.92 72.52 -5.66
N ALA A 780 42.39 73.66 -5.21
CA ALA A 780 42.39 74.02 -3.80
C ALA A 780 41.55 73.06 -2.94
N LEU A 781 40.39 72.61 -3.46
CA LEU A 781 39.55 71.61 -2.79
C LEU A 781 40.22 70.23 -2.72
N SER A 782 40.90 69.80 -3.79
CA SER A 782 41.66 68.55 -3.82
C SER A 782 42.82 68.58 -2.82
N GLN A 783 43.57 69.69 -2.75
CA GLN A 783 44.62 69.89 -1.75
C GLN A 783 44.07 69.81 -0.31
N LYS A 784 42.92 70.45 -0.03
CA LYS A 784 42.26 70.40 1.27
C LYS A 784 41.96 68.96 1.73
N ILE A 785 41.51 68.09 0.83
CA ILE A 785 41.26 66.67 1.15
C ILE A 785 42.57 65.91 1.38
N LEU A 786 43.56 66.11 0.49
CA LEU A 786 44.86 65.42 0.60
C LEU A 786 45.57 65.74 1.92
N ASP A 787 45.58 67.01 2.33
CA ASP A 787 46.16 67.44 3.61
C ASP A 787 45.45 66.77 4.81
N LYS A 788 44.12 66.63 4.73
CA LYS A 788 43.31 65.98 5.77
C LYS A 788 43.55 64.46 5.83
N LEU A 789 43.69 63.80 4.68
CA LEU A 789 44.00 62.38 4.60
C LEU A 789 45.42 62.09 5.10
N GLU A 790 46.38 62.98 4.83
CA GLU A 790 47.74 62.84 5.35
C GLU A 790 47.77 62.94 6.89
N ASP A 791 47.06 63.92 7.48
CA ASP A 791 46.90 64.02 8.95
C ASP A 791 46.22 62.77 9.53
N TYR A 792 45.23 62.21 8.83
CA TYR A 792 44.59 60.95 9.22
C TYR A 792 45.57 59.77 9.21
N GLN A 793 46.31 59.57 8.11
CA GLN A 793 47.28 58.48 7.96
C GLN A 793 48.37 58.52 9.04
N GLN A 794 48.93 59.71 9.32
CA GLN A 794 49.93 59.88 10.38
C GLN A 794 49.39 59.49 11.77
N LYS A 795 48.13 59.80 12.06
CA LYS A 795 47.47 59.46 13.33
C LYS A 795 47.10 57.98 13.43
N VAL A 796 46.68 57.36 12.33
CA VAL A 796 46.44 55.91 12.27
C VAL A 796 47.74 55.14 12.49
N ASP A 797 48.84 55.52 11.84
CA ASP A 797 50.14 54.88 12.01
C ASP A 797 50.64 54.93 13.45
N LYS A 798 50.35 56.03 14.16
CA LYS A 798 50.65 56.18 15.58
C LYS A 798 49.75 55.28 16.44
N ALA A 799 48.44 55.30 16.21
CA ALA A 799 47.48 54.49 16.96
C ALA A 799 47.69 52.97 16.76
N THR A 800 48.03 52.53 15.55
CA THR A 800 48.34 51.12 15.24
C THR A 800 49.62 50.67 15.92
N ARG A 801 50.66 51.52 15.98
CA ARG A 801 51.89 51.25 16.75
C ARG A 801 51.59 51.09 18.26
N ASP A 802 50.77 51.98 18.82
CA ASP A 802 50.39 51.94 20.23
C ASP A 802 49.53 50.71 20.57
N LEU A 803 48.66 50.26 19.63
CA LEU A 803 47.86 49.04 19.77
C LEU A 803 48.75 47.78 19.73
N LEU A 804 49.71 47.70 18.80
CA LEU A 804 50.66 46.58 18.71
C LEU A 804 51.54 46.49 19.97
N TYR A 805 51.97 47.63 20.52
CA TYR A 805 52.72 47.66 21.77
C TYR A 805 51.91 47.12 22.95
N ARG A 806 50.61 47.46 23.03
CA ARG A 806 49.71 46.98 24.09
C ARG A 806 49.29 45.51 23.96
N ARG A 807 49.29 44.94 22.74
CA ARG A 807 48.92 43.53 22.50
C ARG A 807 50.07 42.56 22.79
N ASN A 808 51.31 43.07 22.83
CA ASN A 808 52.54 42.33 23.15
C ASN A 808 52.95 42.45 24.63
N LEU A 809 52.16 43.16 25.45
CA LEU A 809 52.18 43.19 26.91
C LEU A 809 51.03 42.33 27.43
#